data_AF-A0A1S2ZDK1-F1
#
_entry.id   AF-A0A1S2ZDK1-F1
#
_cell.length_a   1.000
_cell.length_b   1.000
_cell.length_c   1.000
_cell.angle_alpha   90.00
_cell.angle_beta   90.00
_cell.angle_gamma   90.00
#
_symmetry.space_group_name_H-M   'P 1'
#
loop_
_entity.id
_entity.type
_entity.pdbx_description
1 polymer ?
#
loop_
_entity_poly.entity_id
_entity_poly.type
_entity_poly.pdbx_seq_one_letter_code
_entity_poly.pdbx_strand_id
1 'polypeptide(L)'
;MRKYISYPIDSFWALWFFWTLSVSSSNKCAVRQEVADCSHLKLTQVPDDLPENITVLNLTHNQLRRLPPANFTRYRQLAILDAGFNSISKLEPELCQQLPLLEILNLQHNELSHLSDKTFVFCKNLVELYLQSNSIQTIQNNPFQNLKNLIKLDLSHNGLSSTKLGTQIQLENLQDLILSNNKIHTLKHEELDFLGNSTLKKLELSSNQIKEFSPGCFHTIGKLFGLSLNNVQLGPSLTEKLSLELSNTSIQNLSLSNVQLYTTSSMTFFGLKWTNLTMLDLSYNKLNVIGNNSFRWLSQLEYLFLEYNNIEHLSSYTFYGLSNIRYLNLKQSFIKQSNSLALLPKIDDFAFQWLQCLEYLDMEDNSFPGIKRNMFTGLIKLKYLNLRNSFTNLRILTNETFLSLTHSPLLILNLTKNKISKIESGAFSWLGQLKVLDLGLNEIGQELTGQEWRGLANIIEIYLSYNKNLQLTSNSFALVPSLQRLMLRRVALKNVSSSPSPFHFLCNLTILDLSNNNIANINNELLEGLEKLEILDLQHNNLARLWKHANPGGPVYFLKGLSHLHILNLESNGFDELPEDIFKDLSELKSISLGLNNLNILPPSVFDSQVSLKSLNLQKNLITAVEKNVFGPAFKNLSNLDMSFNPFDCTCESISWFVSWLNGTHTNISDLSSHYLCNTPPQYHGFPVMLFDISPCKDSAPFELLFMINTSFLLIFIFNVLLIHFEGWRISFYWNVSVHRVLGFKEIDRQPEQFEYAAYIVHAHKDRDWVLEHFIPMEEQDETLKLCLEERDFEAGVLELEAIINSIRRSRKIIFVITQHLLKDPLCKRFKVYHAVQQAMEQNLDSIILIFLEEIPDYKLNHALNLRRGMFKSHCILNWPVQKERINAFHHKLRVALGSKNSVH
;
A
#
# COMPACT_ATOMS: atom_id res chain seq x y z
N MET A 1 61.83 -30.49 7.60
CA MET A 1 62.51 -31.76 7.98
C MET A 1 61.69 -32.95 7.44
N ARG A 2 62.20 -34.19 7.53
CA ARG A 2 61.47 -35.46 7.26
C ARG A 2 60.32 -35.64 8.30
N LYS A 3 59.24 -36.43 8.17
CA LYS A 3 58.77 -37.62 7.36
C LYS A 3 57.22 -37.47 7.18
N TYR A 4 56.51 -37.92 6.12
CA TYR A 4 56.06 -39.30 5.79
C TYR A 4 55.31 -39.99 6.96
N ILE A 5 54.10 -40.58 6.89
CA ILE A 5 53.16 -41.18 5.87
C ILE A 5 51.69 -40.81 6.32
N SER A 6 50.53 -40.89 5.60
CA SER A 6 49.92 -41.88 4.67
C SER A 6 48.78 -41.28 3.77
N TYR A 7 48.14 -42.14 2.96
CA TYR A 7 46.85 -42.03 2.22
C TYR A 7 46.05 -43.36 2.43
N PRO A 8 44.79 -43.62 1.95
CA PRO A 8 44.11 -43.09 0.75
C PRO A 8 42.56 -42.87 0.79
N ILE A 9 41.98 -42.38 -0.34
CA ILE A 9 40.58 -42.57 -0.84
C ILE A 9 39.44 -41.89 -0.02
N ASP A 10 38.49 -41.12 -0.58
CA ASP A 10 38.21 -40.78 -1.99
C ASP A 10 37.55 -39.38 -2.19
N SER A 11 37.49 -38.95 -3.46
CA SER A 11 36.63 -37.90 -4.07
C SER A 11 36.40 -36.54 -3.37
N PHE A 12 36.85 -35.46 -4.04
CA PHE A 12 36.25 -34.12 -3.93
C PHE A 12 34.74 -34.14 -4.21
N TRP A 13 33.94 -33.35 -3.46
CA TRP A 13 32.80 -32.53 -3.95
C TRP A 13 32.22 -31.66 -2.82
N ALA A 14 32.97 -30.63 -2.39
CA ALA A 14 32.55 -29.71 -1.33
C ALA A 14 32.07 -28.36 -1.93
N LEU A 15 30.89 -28.37 -2.55
CA LEU A 15 30.18 -27.17 -3.06
C LEU A 15 28.67 -27.49 -3.19
N TRP A 16 27.81 -26.49 -2.95
CA TRP A 16 26.35 -26.52 -3.18
C TRP A 16 25.50 -27.46 -2.29
N PHE A 17 25.66 -27.36 -0.97
CA PHE A 17 24.62 -27.80 -0.02
C PHE A 17 23.56 -26.70 0.19
N PHE A 18 22.71 -26.47 -0.81
CA PHE A 18 21.38 -25.85 -0.67
C PHE A 18 20.57 -26.11 -1.94
N TRP A 19 19.56 -26.99 -1.85
CA TRP A 19 18.30 -27.02 -2.63
C TRP A 19 17.47 -28.27 -2.27
N THR A 20 17.19 -28.48 -0.98
CA THR A 20 16.29 -29.54 -0.50
C THR A 20 14.83 -29.08 -0.52
N LEU A 21 14.33 -28.71 -1.71
CA LEU A 21 12.90 -28.68 -2.01
C LEU A 21 12.65 -29.67 -3.15
N SER A 22 12.47 -30.93 -2.77
CA SER A 22 12.04 -31.99 -3.67
C SER A 22 10.58 -31.77 -4.08
N VAL A 23 10.36 -30.94 -5.09
CA VAL A 23 9.13 -30.98 -5.88
C VAL A 23 9.01 -32.40 -6.41
N SER A 24 7.95 -33.11 -6.01
CA SER A 24 7.69 -34.46 -6.49
C SER A 24 7.36 -34.41 -7.98
N SER A 25 8.36 -34.70 -8.82
CA SER A 25 8.19 -34.78 -10.27
C SER A 25 7.24 -35.94 -10.60
N SER A 26 5.95 -35.63 -10.76
CA SER A 26 5.01 -36.52 -11.41
C SER A 26 5.49 -36.73 -12.85
N ASN A 27 6.00 -37.93 -13.15
CA ASN A 27 6.37 -38.35 -14.52
C ASN A 27 5.09 -38.60 -15.35
N LYS A 28 4.27 -37.55 -15.51
CA LYS A 28 2.96 -37.53 -16.15
C LYS A 28 2.75 -36.20 -16.84
N CYS A 29 2.10 -36.23 -18.00
CA CYS A 29 1.78 -35.03 -18.76
C CYS A 29 0.74 -34.16 -18.04
N ALA A 30 0.86 -32.85 -18.18
CA ALA A 30 -0.17 -31.91 -17.74
C ALA A 30 -1.19 -31.72 -18.87
N VAL A 31 -2.45 -32.14 -18.64
CA VAL A 31 -3.54 -31.93 -19.60
C VAL A 31 -4.40 -30.76 -19.15
N ARG A 32 -4.60 -29.77 -20.04
CA ARG A 32 -5.44 -28.59 -19.81
C ARG A 32 -6.11 -28.18 -21.13
N GLN A 33 -7.44 -28.01 -21.13
CA GLN A 33 -8.19 -27.50 -22.30
C GLN A 33 -7.82 -28.20 -23.62
N GLU A 34 -7.85 -29.54 -23.61
CA GLU A 34 -7.52 -30.42 -24.77
C GLU A 34 -6.06 -30.36 -25.27
N VAL A 35 -5.20 -29.57 -24.62
CA VAL A 35 -3.75 -29.59 -24.79
C VAL A 35 -3.12 -30.57 -23.79
N ALA A 36 -2.30 -31.49 -24.29
CA ALA A 36 -1.45 -32.35 -23.47
C ALA A 36 0.02 -31.89 -23.55
N ASP A 37 0.55 -31.38 -22.42
CA ASP A 37 1.95 -31.02 -22.27
C ASP A 37 2.73 -32.17 -21.61
N CYS A 38 3.56 -32.83 -22.41
CA CYS A 38 4.47 -33.90 -22.02
C CYS A 38 5.95 -33.47 -22.14
N SER A 39 6.23 -32.17 -22.19
CA SER A 39 7.58 -31.65 -22.45
C SER A 39 8.55 -31.90 -21.28
N HIS A 40 9.85 -32.05 -21.60
CA HIS A 40 10.95 -32.26 -20.64
C HIS A 40 10.84 -33.51 -19.72
N LEU A 41 9.87 -34.40 -19.93
CA LEU A 41 9.62 -35.58 -19.10
C LEU A 41 10.58 -36.77 -19.33
N LYS A 42 11.59 -36.62 -20.21
CA LYS A 42 12.57 -37.66 -20.60
C LYS A 42 11.93 -38.93 -21.20
N LEU A 43 10.77 -38.79 -21.83
CA LEU A 43 10.01 -39.89 -22.41
C LEU A 43 10.76 -40.57 -23.55
N THR A 44 10.81 -41.90 -23.53
CA THR A 44 11.37 -42.74 -24.61
C THR A 44 10.30 -43.34 -25.52
N GLN A 45 9.03 -43.19 -25.15
CA GLN A 45 7.84 -43.63 -25.89
C GLN A 45 6.73 -42.57 -25.79
N VAL A 46 5.79 -42.60 -26.73
CA VAL A 46 4.60 -41.72 -26.70
C VAL A 46 3.61 -42.28 -25.65
N PRO A 47 3.11 -41.45 -24.70
CA PRO A 47 2.17 -41.89 -23.68
C PRO A 47 0.87 -42.47 -24.26
N ASP A 48 0.29 -43.45 -23.57
CA ASP A 48 -0.97 -44.13 -23.91
C ASP A 48 -2.12 -43.83 -22.92
N ASP A 49 -1.84 -43.12 -21.82
CA ASP A 49 -2.77 -42.78 -20.73
C ASP A 49 -3.50 -41.42 -20.89
N LEU A 50 -3.32 -40.72 -22.01
CA LEU A 50 -3.93 -39.40 -22.25
C LEU A 50 -5.39 -39.49 -22.72
N PRO A 51 -6.21 -38.44 -22.52
CA PRO A 51 -7.59 -38.38 -23.04
C PRO A 51 -7.67 -38.45 -24.57
N GLU A 52 -8.76 -39.02 -25.08
CA GLU A 52 -8.94 -39.29 -26.52
C GLU A 52 -9.37 -38.05 -27.32
N ASN A 53 -9.82 -37.00 -26.64
CA ASN A 53 -10.23 -35.72 -27.20
C ASN A 53 -9.11 -34.66 -27.23
N ILE A 54 -7.84 -35.03 -26.99
CA ILE A 54 -6.75 -34.06 -27.11
C ILE A 54 -6.57 -33.61 -28.58
N THR A 55 -6.44 -32.29 -28.76
CA THR A 55 -6.26 -31.64 -30.07
C THR A 55 -4.83 -31.16 -30.29
N VAL A 56 -4.06 -31.00 -29.20
CA VAL A 56 -2.65 -30.61 -29.21
C VAL A 56 -1.84 -31.56 -28.31
N LEU A 57 -0.73 -32.08 -28.83
CA LEU A 57 0.22 -32.92 -28.08
C LEU A 57 1.65 -32.37 -28.21
N ASN A 58 2.20 -31.89 -27.09
CA ASN A 58 3.57 -31.39 -26.97
C ASN A 58 4.46 -32.47 -26.32
N LEU A 59 5.39 -33.03 -27.09
CA LEU A 59 6.39 -34.02 -26.70
C LEU A 59 7.82 -33.45 -26.75
N THR A 60 8.00 -32.14 -26.68
CA THR A 60 9.32 -31.51 -26.84
C THR A 60 10.32 -31.86 -25.73
N HIS A 61 11.62 -31.84 -26.08
CA HIS A 61 12.73 -32.10 -25.15
C HIS A 61 12.64 -33.46 -24.44
N ASN A 62 12.36 -34.50 -25.23
CA ASN A 62 12.27 -35.89 -24.77
C ASN A 62 13.36 -36.75 -25.44
N GLN A 63 13.22 -38.08 -25.37
CA GLN A 63 14.19 -39.06 -25.87
C GLN A 63 13.55 -40.02 -26.89
N LEU A 64 12.54 -39.55 -27.62
CA LEU A 64 11.84 -40.31 -28.65
C LEU A 64 12.76 -40.55 -29.84
N ARG A 65 12.83 -41.80 -30.33
CA ARG A 65 13.63 -42.19 -31.51
C ARG A 65 12.82 -42.45 -32.77
N ARG A 66 11.49 -42.52 -32.64
CA ARG A 66 10.49 -42.82 -33.67
C ARG A 66 9.10 -42.43 -33.16
N LEU A 67 8.16 -42.26 -34.08
CA LEU A 67 6.74 -42.04 -33.79
C LEU A 67 5.93 -43.19 -34.41
N PRO A 68 5.75 -44.34 -33.70
CA PRO A 68 5.09 -45.50 -34.26
C PRO A 68 3.58 -45.21 -34.44
N PRO A 69 2.98 -45.45 -35.63
CA PRO A 69 1.57 -45.13 -35.89
C PRO A 69 0.59 -45.80 -34.91
N ALA A 70 0.94 -46.98 -34.39
CA ALA A 70 0.15 -47.70 -33.40
C ALA A 70 -0.12 -46.88 -32.12
N ASN A 71 0.87 -46.13 -31.62
CA ASN A 71 0.73 -45.29 -30.42
C ASN A 71 -0.23 -44.09 -30.63
N PHE A 72 -0.51 -43.72 -31.89
CA PHE A 72 -1.37 -42.59 -32.23
C PHE A 72 -2.80 -42.99 -32.61
N THR A 73 -3.11 -44.30 -32.65
CA THR A 73 -4.46 -44.82 -32.94
C THR A 73 -5.55 -44.28 -32.01
N ARG A 74 -5.18 -43.88 -30.78
CA ARG A 74 -6.05 -43.27 -29.77
C ARG A 74 -6.33 -41.78 -30.01
N TYR A 75 -5.36 -41.05 -30.56
CA TYR A 75 -5.35 -39.58 -30.56
C TYR A 75 -5.80 -38.97 -31.89
N ARG A 76 -6.91 -39.50 -32.44
CA ARG A 76 -7.43 -39.17 -33.78
C ARG A 76 -7.88 -37.72 -33.95
N GLN A 77 -8.05 -36.99 -32.85
CA GLN A 77 -8.45 -35.58 -32.83
C GLN A 77 -7.27 -34.59 -32.87
N LEU A 78 -6.02 -35.06 -32.90
CA LEU A 78 -4.85 -34.17 -32.94
C LEU A 78 -4.80 -33.36 -34.25
N ALA A 79 -4.89 -32.04 -34.09
CA ALA A 79 -4.59 -31.06 -35.12
C ALA A 79 -3.13 -30.58 -35.04
N ILE A 80 -2.52 -30.62 -33.86
CA ILE A 80 -1.13 -30.19 -33.62
C ILE A 80 -0.33 -31.30 -32.93
N LEU A 81 0.78 -31.71 -33.55
CA LEU A 81 1.77 -32.61 -32.96
C LEU A 81 3.15 -31.93 -32.96
N ASP A 82 3.67 -31.64 -31.77
CA ASP A 82 5.03 -31.17 -31.59
C ASP A 82 5.91 -32.27 -30.97
N ALA A 83 6.85 -32.78 -31.75
CA ALA A 83 7.86 -33.74 -31.31
C ALA A 83 9.29 -33.18 -31.52
N GLY A 84 9.43 -31.85 -31.47
CA GLY A 84 10.73 -31.18 -31.58
C GLY A 84 11.71 -31.54 -30.46
N PHE A 85 13.01 -31.33 -30.66
CA PHE A 85 14.07 -31.63 -29.67
C PHE A 85 14.01 -33.08 -29.15
N ASN A 86 14.15 -34.02 -30.09
CA ASN A 86 14.15 -35.48 -29.88
C ASN A 86 15.21 -36.14 -30.81
N SER A 87 15.25 -37.47 -30.87
CA SER A 87 16.18 -38.26 -31.73
C SER A 87 15.44 -39.03 -32.83
N ILE A 88 14.37 -38.44 -33.39
CA ILE A 88 13.56 -39.09 -34.43
C ILE A 88 14.32 -39.09 -35.76
N SER A 89 14.79 -40.27 -36.16
CA SER A 89 15.58 -40.46 -37.40
C SER A 89 14.75 -40.86 -38.62
N LYS A 90 13.50 -41.31 -38.40
CA LYS A 90 12.56 -41.69 -39.47
C LYS A 90 11.11 -41.48 -39.05
N LEU A 91 10.29 -41.00 -39.98
CA LEU A 91 8.83 -40.97 -39.87
C LEU A 91 8.22 -42.18 -40.61
N GLU A 92 7.21 -42.81 -40.03
CA GLU A 92 6.45 -43.90 -40.65
C GLU A 92 5.21 -43.31 -41.37
N PRO A 93 5.00 -43.55 -42.69
CA PRO A 93 3.95 -42.88 -43.48
C PRO A 93 2.54 -43.00 -42.89
N GLU A 94 2.24 -44.13 -42.27
CA GLU A 94 0.95 -44.49 -41.71
C GLU A 94 0.58 -43.64 -40.48
N LEU A 95 1.51 -42.86 -39.92
CA LEU A 95 1.25 -41.91 -38.82
C LEU A 95 0.15 -40.91 -39.22
N CYS A 96 0.28 -40.30 -40.39
CA CYS A 96 -0.72 -39.37 -40.93
C CYS A 96 -2.02 -40.05 -41.40
N GLN A 97 -2.08 -41.39 -41.45
CA GLN A 97 -3.36 -42.10 -41.61
C GLN A 97 -4.10 -42.23 -40.27
N GLN A 98 -3.38 -42.34 -39.15
CA GLN A 98 -3.99 -42.37 -37.81
C GLN A 98 -4.31 -40.96 -37.29
N LEU A 99 -3.64 -39.93 -37.80
CA LEU A 99 -3.87 -38.52 -37.47
C LEU A 99 -4.46 -37.75 -38.68
N PRO A 100 -5.72 -38.02 -39.09
CA PRO A 100 -6.32 -37.45 -40.30
C PRO A 100 -6.62 -35.95 -40.18
N LEU A 101 -6.67 -35.39 -38.97
CA LEU A 101 -6.92 -33.97 -38.71
C LEU A 101 -5.63 -33.15 -38.52
N LEU A 102 -4.45 -33.75 -38.73
CA LEU A 102 -3.18 -33.09 -38.45
C LEU A 102 -2.91 -31.92 -39.41
N GLU A 103 -2.92 -30.69 -38.87
CA GLU A 103 -2.66 -29.43 -39.56
C GLU A 103 -1.22 -28.91 -39.29
N ILE A 104 -0.69 -29.12 -38.08
CA ILE A 104 0.65 -28.66 -37.71
C ILE A 104 1.50 -29.86 -37.24
N LEU A 105 2.61 -30.10 -37.93
CA LEU A 105 3.60 -31.11 -37.56
C LEU A 105 4.95 -30.43 -37.32
N ASN A 106 5.41 -30.43 -36.06
CA ASN A 106 6.72 -29.95 -35.70
C ASN A 106 7.67 -31.10 -35.35
N LEU A 107 8.74 -31.21 -36.14
CA LEU A 107 9.82 -32.19 -36.02
C LEU A 107 11.20 -31.49 -35.94
N GLN A 108 11.25 -30.24 -35.48
CA GLN A 108 12.51 -29.49 -35.37
C GLN A 108 13.54 -30.17 -34.46
N HIS A 109 14.83 -29.94 -34.67
CA HIS A 109 15.90 -30.49 -33.81
C HIS A 109 15.75 -32.01 -33.57
N ASN A 110 15.81 -32.76 -34.66
CA ASN A 110 15.70 -34.23 -34.71
C ASN A 110 16.76 -34.78 -35.69
N GLU A 111 16.69 -36.08 -36.01
CA GLU A 111 17.69 -36.80 -36.82
C GLU A 111 17.16 -37.18 -38.23
N LEU A 112 16.07 -36.54 -38.69
CA LEU A 112 15.33 -36.87 -39.93
C LEU A 112 16.05 -36.39 -41.20
N SER A 113 17.30 -36.80 -41.35
CA SER A 113 18.23 -36.40 -42.41
C SER A 113 17.86 -36.83 -43.84
N HIS A 114 16.93 -37.78 -44.00
CA HIS A 114 16.46 -38.29 -45.29
C HIS A 114 14.94 -38.26 -45.40
N LEU A 115 14.45 -37.51 -46.39
CA LEU A 115 13.03 -37.48 -46.79
C LEU A 115 12.81 -38.35 -48.03
N SER A 116 11.64 -38.97 -48.14
CA SER A 116 11.25 -39.83 -49.26
C SER A 116 9.83 -39.49 -49.74
N ASP A 117 9.47 -39.87 -50.96
CA ASP A 117 8.12 -39.68 -51.52
C ASP A 117 7.00 -40.28 -50.66
N LYS A 118 7.33 -41.25 -49.79
CA LYS A 118 6.40 -41.87 -48.85
C LYS A 118 6.28 -41.12 -47.53
N THR A 119 7.28 -40.34 -47.13
CA THR A 119 7.41 -39.78 -45.77
C THR A 119 6.19 -38.93 -45.35
N PHE A 120 5.65 -38.12 -46.26
CA PHE A 120 4.48 -37.28 -46.00
C PHE A 120 3.26 -37.57 -46.91
N VAL A 121 3.25 -38.73 -47.60
CA VAL A 121 2.29 -39.04 -48.69
C VAL A 121 0.81 -39.03 -48.24
N PHE A 122 0.56 -39.27 -46.95
CA PHE A 122 -0.79 -39.27 -46.36
C PHE A 122 -1.13 -37.99 -45.59
N CYS A 123 -0.17 -37.08 -45.36
CA CYS A 123 -0.31 -35.89 -44.49
C CYS A 123 -1.01 -34.70 -45.19
N LYS A 124 -2.09 -34.97 -45.93
CA LYS A 124 -2.70 -34.05 -46.91
C LYS A 124 -3.26 -32.76 -46.30
N ASN A 125 -3.60 -32.78 -45.02
CA ASN A 125 -4.20 -31.65 -44.30
C ASN A 125 -3.16 -30.73 -43.63
N LEU A 126 -1.85 -31.02 -43.72
CA LEU A 126 -0.83 -30.14 -43.15
C LEU A 126 -0.87 -28.74 -43.75
N VAL A 127 -0.92 -27.76 -42.85
CA VAL A 127 -0.86 -26.31 -43.06
C VAL A 127 0.54 -25.79 -42.71
N GLU A 128 1.16 -26.31 -41.65
CA GLU A 128 2.54 -25.98 -41.26
C GLU A 128 3.40 -27.23 -41.01
N LEU A 129 4.62 -27.23 -41.57
CA LEU A 129 5.60 -28.31 -41.41
C LEU A 129 6.97 -27.74 -41.03
N TYR A 130 7.44 -28.10 -39.83
CA TYR A 130 8.71 -27.64 -39.27
C TYR A 130 9.75 -28.77 -39.24
N LEU A 131 10.81 -28.62 -40.01
CA LEU A 131 11.90 -29.59 -40.22
C LEU A 131 13.29 -28.97 -39.98
N GLN A 132 13.36 -27.80 -39.34
CA GLN A 132 14.62 -27.13 -39.07
C GLN A 132 15.54 -27.97 -38.15
N SER A 133 16.85 -27.86 -38.36
CA SER A 133 17.87 -28.59 -37.58
C SER A 133 17.74 -30.13 -37.63
N ASN A 134 17.47 -30.71 -38.81
CA ASN A 134 17.40 -32.17 -39.02
C ASN A 134 18.60 -32.77 -39.80
N SER A 135 19.63 -31.95 -40.06
CA SER A 135 20.81 -32.34 -40.85
C SER A 135 20.51 -32.84 -42.28
N ILE A 136 19.38 -32.43 -42.88
CA ILE A 136 18.97 -32.80 -44.24
C ILE A 136 19.96 -32.20 -45.25
N GLN A 137 20.69 -33.04 -45.99
CA GLN A 137 21.74 -32.57 -46.92
C GLN A 137 21.23 -32.39 -48.34
N THR A 138 20.31 -33.24 -48.79
CA THR A 138 19.67 -33.19 -50.10
C THR A 138 18.22 -33.64 -49.99
N ILE A 139 17.38 -33.13 -50.89
CA ILE A 139 16.01 -33.60 -51.10
C ILE A 139 15.96 -34.18 -52.52
N GLN A 140 15.40 -35.39 -52.63
CA GLN A 140 15.29 -36.14 -53.88
C GLN A 140 13.82 -36.40 -54.17
N ASN A 141 13.47 -36.54 -55.45
CA ASN A 141 12.12 -36.76 -55.93
C ASN A 141 11.15 -35.66 -55.44
N ASN A 142 9.99 -36.01 -54.86
CA ASN A 142 8.90 -35.08 -54.56
C ASN A 142 8.20 -35.37 -53.21
N PRO A 143 8.90 -35.34 -52.05
CA PRO A 143 8.33 -35.70 -50.74
C PRO A 143 7.16 -34.81 -50.29
N PHE A 144 6.99 -33.64 -50.90
CA PHE A 144 5.96 -32.66 -50.54
C PHE A 144 4.76 -32.61 -51.51
N GLN A 145 4.73 -33.45 -52.56
CA GLN A 145 3.72 -33.37 -53.65
C GLN A 145 2.26 -33.39 -53.16
N ASN A 146 1.99 -34.12 -52.07
CA ASN A 146 0.65 -34.32 -51.51
C ASN A 146 0.23 -33.22 -50.51
N LEU A 147 1.14 -32.31 -50.14
CA LEU A 147 0.93 -31.26 -49.13
C LEU A 147 0.27 -30.02 -49.74
N LYS A 148 -0.90 -30.22 -50.38
CA LYS A 148 -1.60 -29.15 -51.13
C LYS A 148 -2.09 -28.00 -50.24
N ASN A 149 -2.36 -28.26 -48.96
CA ASN A 149 -2.84 -27.25 -48.00
C ASN A 149 -1.70 -26.49 -47.30
N LEU A 150 -0.43 -26.83 -47.58
CA LEU A 150 0.72 -26.31 -46.83
C LEU A 150 0.92 -24.81 -47.10
N ILE A 151 0.78 -24.00 -46.06
CA ILE A 151 1.01 -22.56 -46.05
C ILE A 151 2.47 -22.25 -45.70
N LYS A 152 3.08 -23.06 -44.83
CA LYS A 152 4.42 -22.81 -44.28
C LYS A 152 5.29 -24.07 -44.25
N LEU A 153 6.51 -23.94 -44.77
CA LEU A 153 7.54 -24.99 -44.76
C LEU A 153 8.85 -24.43 -44.22
N ASP A 154 9.32 -24.96 -43.09
CA ASP A 154 10.62 -24.61 -42.50
C ASP A 154 11.63 -25.76 -42.66
N LEU A 155 12.68 -25.47 -43.43
CA LEU A 155 13.82 -26.34 -43.70
C LEU A 155 15.14 -25.65 -43.30
N SER A 156 15.09 -24.64 -42.42
CA SER A 156 16.28 -23.90 -41.97
C SER A 156 17.27 -24.75 -41.14
N HIS A 157 18.49 -24.25 -40.95
CA HIS A 157 19.53 -24.93 -40.14
C HIS A 157 19.84 -26.38 -40.59
N ASN A 158 19.70 -26.65 -41.89
CA ASN A 158 19.98 -27.95 -42.50
C ASN A 158 21.27 -27.89 -43.35
N GLY A 159 21.55 -28.95 -44.10
CA GLY A 159 22.74 -29.08 -44.96
C GLY A 159 22.51 -28.77 -46.44
N LEU A 160 21.34 -28.25 -46.83
CA LEU A 160 20.88 -28.17 -48.23
C LEU A 160 21.84 -27.32 -49.08
N SER A 161 22.30 -27.87 -50.20
CA SER A 161 23.19 -27.18 -51.15
C SER A 161 22.47 -26.46 -52.31
N SER A 162 21.17 -26.70 -52.45
CA SER A 162 20.31 -26.32 -53.57
C SER A 162 18.91 -25.94 -53.05
N THR A 163 18.16 -25.16 -53.83
CA THR A 163 16.75 -24.82 -53.53
C THR A 163 15.73 -25.86 -54.01
N LYS A 164 16.17 -26.90 -54.74
CA LYS A 164 15.27 -27.84 -55.41
C LYS A 164 14.58 -28.79 -54.42
N LEU A 165 13.27 -28.61 -54.24
CA LEU A 165 12.41 -29.46 -53.38
C LEU A 165 11.49 -30.41 -54.18
N GLY A 166 11.61 -30.45 -55.51
CA GLY A 166 10.75 -31.22 -56.40
C GLY A 166 11.26 -31.31 -57.84
N THR A 167 10.54 -32.07 -58.66
CA THR A 167 10.75 -32.23 -60.11
C THR A 167 9.52 -31.86 -60.93
N GLN A 168 8.49 -31.30 -60.30
CA GLN A 168 7.21 -30.90 -60.90
C GLN A 168 6.58 -29.78 -60.05
N ILE A 169 5.59 -29.07 -60.59
CA ILE A 169 4.85 -28.04 -59.84
C ILE A 169 4.07 -28.67 -58.68
N GLN A 170 4.22 -28.11 -57.48
CA GLN A 170 3.61 -28.57 -56.22
C GLN A 170 3.43 -27.38 -55.27
N LEU A 171 2.97 -27.60 -54.03
CA LEU A 171 2.94 -26.58 -52.97
C LEU A 171 2.19 -25.29 -53.38
N GLU A 172 1.02 -25.47 -53.99
CA GLU A 172 0.21 -24.43 -54.63
C GLU A 172 -0.24 -23.32 -53.65
N ASN A 173 -0.55 -23.66 -52.39
CA ASN A 173 -0.99 -22.72 -51.35
C ASN A 173 0.15 -22.16 -50.48
N LEU A 174 1.41 -22.51 -50.78
CA LEU A 174 2.57 -22.11 -49.98
C LEU A 174 2.78 -20.60 -50.02
N GLN A 175 2.99 -20.02 -48.84
CA GLN A 175 3.18 -18.60 -48.61
C GLN A 175 4.54 -18.33 -47.97
N ASP A 176 4.97 -19.16 -47.00
CA ASP A 176 6.23 -18.99 -46.29
C ASP A 176 7.15 -20.20 -46.53
N LEU A 177 8.26 -19.96 -47.22
CA LEU A 177 9.32 -20.95 -47.46
C LEU A 177 10.61 -20.51 -46.77
N ILE A 178 11.04 -21.27 -45.77
CA ILE A 178 12.20 -20.94 -44.93
C ILE A 178 13.33 -21.93 -45.18
N LEU A 179 14.43 -21.40 -45.73
CA LEU A 179 15.63 -22.12 -46.17
C LEU A 179 16.91 -21.47 -45.60
N SER A 180 16.79 -20.65 -44.56
CA SER A 180 17.91 -19.95 -43.94
C SER A 180 18.91 -20.89 -43.24
N ASN A 181 20.15 -20.44 -43.04
CA ASN A 181 21.22 -21.21 -42.40
C ASN A 181 21.46 -22.59 -43.07
N ASN A 182 21.40 -22.63 -44.40
CA ASN A 182 21.75 -23.79 -45.23
C ASN A 182 23.07 -23.53 -45.98
N LYS A 183 23.40 -24.38 -46.96
CA LYS A 183 24.63 -24.32 -47.77
C LYS A 183 24.34 -23.98 -49.24
N ILE A 184 23.30 -23.20 -49.51
CA ILE A 184 22.91 -22.82 -50.88
C ILE A 184 23.95 -21.84 -51.45
N HIS A 185 24.47 -22.15 -52.65
CA HIS A 185 25.54 -21.38 -53.30
C HIS A 185 25.07 -20.59 -54.54
N THR A 186 24.03 -21.06 -55.22
CA THR A 186 23.50 -20.50 -56.46
C THR A 186 21.98 -20.60 -56.47
N LEU A 187 21.27 -19.58 -56.96
CA LEU A 187 19.84 -19.68 -57.25
C LEU A 187 19.63 -19.82 -58.75
N LYS A 188 18.82 -20.80 -59.17
CA LYS A 188 18.53 -21.08 -60.59
C LYS A 188 17.05 -21.29 -60.83
N HIS A 189 16.60 -21.00 -62.06
CA HIS A 189 15.24 -21.28 -62.50
C HIS A 189 14.88 -22.78 -62.42
N GLU A 190 15.81 -23.67 -62.80
CA GLU A 190 15.66 -25.14 -62.73
C GLU A 190 15.60 -25.72 -61.31
N GLU A 191 15.71 -24.88 -60.27
CA GLU A 191 15.61 -25.27 -58.86
C GLU A 191 14.39 -24.68 -58.15
N LEU A 192 13.69 -23.73 -58.77
CA LEU A 192 12.53 -23.00 -58.22
C LEU A 192 11.25 -23.14 -59.07
N ASP A 193 11.35 -23.78 -60.24
CA ASP A 193 10.25 -24.13 -61.15
C ASP A 193 9.05 -24.83 -60.48
N PHE A 194 9.30 -25.63 -59.44
CA PHE A 194 8.26 -26.30 -58.66
C PHE A 194 7.28 -25.35 -57.96
N LEU A 195 7.61 -24.05 -57.86
CA LEU A 195 6.79 -22.98 -57.24
C LEU A 195 6.00 -22.15 -58.28
N GLY A 196 5.88 -22.60 -59.53
CA GLY A 196 5.24 -21.85 -60.61
C GLY A 196 3.79 -21.40 -60.37
N ASN A 197 3.06 -22.11 -59.49
CA ASN A 197 1.70 -21.73 -59.09
C ASN A 197 1.61 -21.10 -57.69
N SER A 198 2.69 -21.07 -56.91
CA SER A 198 2.71 -20.65 -55.51
C SER A 198 2.73 -19.11 -55.36
N THR A 199 2.18 -18.60 -54.25
CA THR A 199 2.15 -17.15 -53.95
C THR A 199 2.88 -16.84 -52.65
N LEU A 200 4.21 -16.83 -52.72
CA LEU A 200 5.07 -16.64 -51.56
C LEU A 200 4.93 -15.23 -50.99
N LYS A 201 4.44 -15.14 -49.75
CA LYS A 201 4.55 -13.98 -48.87
C LYS A 201 5.99 -13.78 -48.40
N LYS A 202 6.70 -14.87 -48.08
CA LYS A 202 8.10 -14.83 -47.65
C LYS A 202 8.91 -16.00 -48.22
N LEU A 203 10.00 -15.66 -48.92
CA LEU A 203 11.13 -16.54 -49.19
C LEU A 203 12.29 -16.12 -48.28
N GLU A 204 12.69 -16.99 -47.36
CA GLU A 204 13.70 -16.71 -46.33
C GLU A 204 14.98 -17.53 -46.61
N LEU A 205 16.00 -16.85 -47.12
CA LEU A 205 17.27 -17.43 -47.59
C LEU A 205 18.49 -16.90 -46.81
N SER A 206 18.29 -16.21 -45.69
CA SER A 206 19.36 -15.64 -44.86
C SER A 206 20.42 -16.66 -44.42
N SER A 207 21.65 -16.22 -44.17
CA SER A 207 22.80 -17.04 -43.75
C SER A 207 23.15 -18.21 -44.70
N ASN A 208 22.82 -18.09 -46.00
CA ASN A 208 23.36 -18.95 -47.06
C ASN A 208 24.63 -18.35 -47.70
N GLN A 209 25.32 -19.12 -48.53
CA GLN A 209 26.58 -18.72 -49.18
C GLN A 209 26.40 -18.39 -50.67
N ILE A 210 25.30 -17.70 -51.00
CA ILE A 210 24.89 -17.40 -52.37
C ILE A 210 25.90 -16.45 -53.02
N LYS A 211 26.48 -16.88 -54.15
CA LYS A 211 27.49 -16.17 -54.94
C LYS A 211 27.00 -15.82 -56.35
N GLU A 212 25.91 -16.43 -56.79
CA GLU A 212 25.34 -16.24 -58.12
C GLU A 212 23.81 -16.36 -58.10
N PHE A 213 23.16 -15.45 -58.84
CA PHE A 213 21.77 -15.56 -59.26
C PHE A 213 21.79 -15.81 -60.77
N SER A 214 21.28 -16.96 -61.21
CA SER A 214 21.20 -17.29 -62.64
C SER A 214 19.98 -16.60 -63.26
N PRO A 215 20.03 -16.16 -64.53
CA PRO A 215 18.93 -15.46 -65.19
C PRO A 215 17.58 -16.19 -65.08
N GLY A 216 16.55 -15.43 -64.68
CA GLY A 216 15.18 -15.90 -64.55
C GLY A 216 14.87 -16.63 -63.25
N CYS A 217 15.78 -16.68 -62.27
CA CYS A 217 15.62 -17.55 -61.10
C CYS A 217 14.39 -17.21 -60.25
N PHE A 218 14.01 -15.93 -60.11
CA PHE A 218 12.82 -15.54 -59.36
C PHE A 218 11.53 -15.51 -60.21
N HIS A 219 11.63 -15.39 -61.54
CA HIS A 219 10.47 -15.36 -62.45
C HIS A 219 9.77 -16.72 -62.61
N THR A 220 10.39 -17.80 -62.11
CA THR A 220 9.76 -19.12 -62.01
C THR A 220 8.80 -19.29 -60.84
N ILE A 221 8.79 -18.35 -59.88
CA ILE A 221 7.88 -18.36 -58.73
C ILE A 221 6.60 -17.61 -59.12
N GLY A 222 5.43 -18.23 -58.97
CA GLY A 222 4.15 -17.70 -59.45
C GLY A 222 3.86 -16.26 -58.98
N LYS A 223 4.03 -16.00 -57.68
CA LYS A 223 4.25 -14.65 -57.13
C LYS A 223 5.23 -14.71 -55.95
N LEU A 224 6.12 -13.71 -55.88
CA LEU A 224 7.02 -13.48 -54.76
C LEU A 224 6.79 -12.07 -54.22
N PHE A 225 6.30 -11.94 -52.98
CA PHE A 225 6.05 -10.66 -52.31
C PHE A 225 7.15 -10.25 -51.33
N GLY A 226 7.86 -11.21 -50.72
CA GLY A 226 8.89 -10.94 -49.73
C GLY A 226 10.13 -11.82 -49.90
N LEU A 227 11.31 -11.21 -49.86
CA LEU A 227 12.61 -11.89 -49.93
C LEU A 227 13.52 -11.40 -48.81
N SER A 228 14.15 -12.34 -48.11
CA SER A 228 15.13 -12.08 -47.05
C SER A 228 16.44 -12.83 -47.37
N LEU A 229 17.54 -12.09 -47.41
CA LEU A 229 18.89 -12.57 -47.74
C LEU A 229 19.91 -12.07 -46.70
N ASN A 230 19.48 -11.95 -45.44
CA ASN A 230 20.31 -11.36 -44.40
C ASN A 230 21.55 -12.22 -44.13
N ASN A 231 22.66 -11.58 -43.76
CA ASN A 231 23.95 -12.23 -43.51
C ASN A 231 24.57 -12.96 -44.73
N VAL A 232 23.99 -12.85 -45.93
CA VAL A 232 24.55 -13.41 -47.19
C VAL A 232 25.59 -12.44 -47.76
N GLN A 233 26.78 -12.91 -48.13
CA GLN A 233 27.89 -12.05 -48.55
C GLN A 233 27.75 -11.58 -50.02
N LEU A 234 26.86 -10.61 -50.26
CA LEU A 234 26.57 -10.09 -51.61
C LEU A 234 27.54 -8.98 -52.05
N GLY A 235 27.66 -7.92 -51.25
CA GLY A 235 28.32 -6.68 -51.66
C GLY A 235 27.62 -5.95 -52.83
N PRO A 236 28.15 -4.81 -53.29
CA PRO A 236 27.44 -3.92 -54.22
C PRO A 236 27.14 -4.54 -55.60
N SER A 237 28.08 -5.30 -56.18
CA SER A 237 27.95 -5.82 -57.55
C SER A 237 27.03 -7.03 -57.68
N LEU A 238 26.94 -7.89 -56.65
CA LEU A 238 25.96 -8.99 -56.63
C LEU A 238 24.57 -8.49 -56.20
N THR A 239 24.51 -7.42 -55.38
CA THR A 239 23.24 -6.70 -55.09
C THR A 239 22.66 -6.05 -56.35
N GLU A 240 23.50 -5.46 -57.21
CA GLU A 240 23.06 -4.92 -58.50
C GLU A 240 22.45 -6.01 -59.39
N LYS A 241 23.08 -7.18 -59.51
CA LYS A 241 22.52 -8.35 -60.20
C LYS A 241 21.20 -8.81 -59.60
N LEU A 242 21.12 -8.94 -58.28
CA LEU A 242 19.88 -9.26 -57.56
C LEU A 242 18.76 -8.27 -57.89
N SER A 243 19.07 -6.97 -57.99
CA SER A 243 18.08 -5.94 -58.37
C SER A 243 17.48 -6.20 -59.75
N LEU A 244 18.28 -6.68 -60.70
CA LEU A 244 17.86 -7.00 -62.07
C LEU A 244 17.02 -8.28 -62.13
N GLU A 245 17.41 -9.34 -61.41
CA GLU A 245 16.64 -10.59 -61.33
C GLU A 245 15.30 -10.42 -60.58
N LEU A 246 15.16 -9.38 -59.73
CA LEU A 246 13.90 -9.00 -59.09
C LEU A 246 13.01 -8.11 -59.97
N SER A 247 13.48 -7.63 -61.13
CA SER A 247 12.69 -6.75 -62.01
C SER A 247 11.42 -7.44 -62.53
N ASN A 248 10.30 -6.72 -62.56
CA ASN A 248 8.98 -7.21 -62.97
C ASN A 248 8.39 -8.34 -62.08
N THR A 249 8.99 -8.61 -60.91
CA THR A 249 8.38 -9.50 -59.89
C THR A 249 7.34 -8.78 -59.04
N SER A 250 6.56 -9.52 -58.25
CA SER A 250 5.56 -8.95 -57.31
C SER A 250 6.16 -8.42 -56.00
N ILE A 251 7.48 -8.21 -55.93
CA ILE A 251 8.20 -7.95 -54.68
C ILE A 251 7.74 -6.63 -54.02
N GLN A 252 7.48 -6.72 -52.70
CA GLN A 252 7.05 -5.63 -51.82
C GLN A 252 8.05 -5.44 -50.67
N ASN A 253 8.57 -6.54 -50.11
CA ASN A 253 9.46 -6.55 -48.96
C ASN A 253 10.83 -7.14 -49.34
N LEU A 254 11.92 -6.39 -49.17
CA LEU A 254 13.28 -6.84 -49.45
C LEU A 254 14.20 -6.56 -48.25
N SER A 255 14.69 -7.61 -47.61
CA SER A 255 15.60 -7.52 -46.45
C SER A 255 16.99 -8.01 -46.84
N LEU A 256 17.96 -7.09 -46.74
CA LEU A 256 19.37 -7.25 -47.10
C LEU A 256 20.26 -6.79 -45.93
N SER A 257 19.89 -7.15 -44.71
CA SER A 257 20.66 -6.85 -43.50
C SER A 257 22.01 -7.57 -43.50
N ASN A 258 23.09 -6.87 -43.17
CA ASN A 258 24.44 -7.45 -43.05
C ASN A 258 24.93 -8.21 -44.32
N VAL A 259 24.55 -7.75 -45.53
CA VAL A 259 25.00 -8.34 -46.81
C VAL A 259 26.33 -7.79 -47.32
N GLN A 260 27.06 -7.06 -46.47
CA GLN A 260 28.32 -6.39 -46.79
C GLN A 260 28.21 -5.30 -47.88
N LEU A 261 27.07 -4.60 -47.92
CA LEU A 261 26.83 -3.48 -48.83
C LEU A 261 27.57 -2.21 -48.36
N TYR A 262 28.89 -2.18 -48.52
CA TYR A 262 29.75 -1.07 -48.06
C TYR A 262 29.45 0.28 -48.73
N THR A 263 28.93 0.26 -49.96
CA THR A 263 28.55 1.46 -50.73
C THR A 263 27.33 1.18 -51.61
N THR A 264 26.59 2.24 -51.98
CA THR A 264 25.53 2.18 -53.00
C THR A 264 25.75 3.21 -54.10
N SER A 265 25.32 2.89 -55.31
CA SER A 265 25.30 3.78 -56.47
C SER A 265 23.88 3.92 -57.03
N SER A 266 23.71 4.82 -58.00
CA SER A 266 22.49 4.92 -58.79
C SER A 266 22.17 3.67 -59.64
N MET A 267 23.09 2.70 -59.75
CA MET A 267 22.84 1.42 -60.44
C MET A 267 22.47 0.28 -59.49
N THR A 268 22.92 0.30 -58.23
CA THR A 268 22.75 -0.80 -57.25
C THR A 268 21.31 -1.28 -57.08
N PHE A 269 20.32 -0.38 -57.23
CA PHE A 269 18.89 -0.69 -57.12
C PHE A 269 18.11 -0.42 -58.42
N PHE A 270 18.79 -0.36 -59.57
CA PHE A 270 18.17 0.01 -60.85
C PHE A 270 17.08 -0.96 -61.31
N GLY A 271 17.26 -2.27 -61.13
CA GLY A 271 16.26 -3.27 -61.53
C GLY A 271 14.97 -3.23 -60.68
N LEU A 272 15.04 -2.69 -59.46
CA LEU A 272 13.88 -2.50 -58.59
C LEU A 272 12.92 -1.39 -59.09
N LYS A 273 13.33 -0.59 -60.10
CA LYS A 273 12.45 0.37 -60.80
C LYS A 273 11.16 -0.27 -61.33
N TRP A 274 11.22 -1.55 -61.69
CA TRP A 274 10.08 -2.32 -62.23
C TRP A 274 9.42 -3.18 -61.15
N THR A 275 9.33 -2.67 -59.92
CA THR A 275 8.72 -3.35 -58.77
C THR A 275 7.90 -2.36 -57.94
N ASN A 276 6.95 -2.86 -57.14
CA ASN A 276 6.18 -2.06 -56.20
C ASN A 276 6.71 -2.25 -54.76
N LEU A 277 8.04 -2.10 -54.60
CA LEU A 277 8.70 -2.30 -53.31
C LEU A 277 8.25 -1.24 -52.29
N THR A 278 7.70 -1.69 -51.16
CA THR A 278 7.19 -0.86 -50.05
C THR A 278 8.10 -0.89 -48.83
N MET A 279 8.88 -1.97 -48.62
CA MET A 279 9.87 -2.08 -47.56
C MET A 279 11.24 -2.52 -48.10
N LEU A 280 12.28 -1.77 -47.70
CA LEU A 280 13.68 -2.10 -47.95
C LEU A 280 14.47 -1.99 -46.65
N ASP A 281 15.21 -3.05 -46.33
CA ASP A 281 16.10 -3.11 -45.18
C ASP A 281 17.55 -3.30 -45.62
N LEU A 282 18.39 -2.34 -45.24
CA LEU A 282 19.83 -2.27 -45.48
C LEU A 282 20.62 -2.15 -44.16
N SER A 283 20.04 -2.57 -43.04
CA SER A 283 20.68 -2.51 -41.72
C SER A 283 21.99 -3.31 -41.64
N TYR A 284 22.84 -3.01 -40.65
CA TYR A 284 24.08 -3.76 -40.33
C TYR A 284 25.11 -3.93 -41.47
N ASN A 285 24.94 -3.26 -42.62
CA ASN A 285 25.79 -3.44 -43.81
C ASN A 285 27.19 -2.84 -43.72
N LYS A 286 27.47 -2.03 -42.69
CA LYS A 286 28.66 -1.17 -42.60
C LYS A 286 28.74 -0.17 -43.76
N LEU A 287 27.58 0.20 -44.31
CA LEU A 287 27.40 1.14 -45.41
C LEU A 287 28.03 2.49 -45.04
N ASN A 288 29.00 2.93 -45.85
CA ASN A 288 29.84 4.10 -45.62
C ASN A 288 29.43 5.27 -46.54
N VAL A 289 29.27 4.99 -47.84
CA VAL A 289 28.87 5.99 -48.85
C VAL A 289 27.54 5.59 -49.48
N ILE A 290 26.52 6.44 -49.32
CA ILE A 290 25.26 6.35 -50.07
C ILE A 290 25.30 7.34 -51.22
N GLY A 291 25.61 6.86 -52.43
CA GLY A 291 25.76 7.71 -53.61
C GLY A 291 24.48 8.47 -53.98
N ASN A 292 24.64 9.68 -54.53
CA ASN A 292 23.52 10.51 -54.98
C ASN A 292 22.60 9.72 -55.93
N ASN A 293 21.29 9.82 -55.72
CA ASN A 293 20.25 9.11 -56.47
C ASN A 293 20.22 7.57 -56.30
N SER A 294 20.91 6.97 -55.31
CA SER A 294 20.88 5.51 -55.08
C SER A 294 19.45 4.95 -54.98
N PHE A 295 18.55 5.69 -54.33
CA PHE A 295 17.16 5.28 -54.09
C PHE A 295 16.15 5.87 -55.09
N ARG A 296 16.60 6.54 -56.17
CA ARG A 296 15.73 7.26 -57.12
C ARG A 296 14.63 6.40 -57.76
N TRP A 297 14.86 5.10 -57.85
CA TRP A 297 13.98 4.13 -58.48
C TRP A 297 12.85 3.63 -57.58
N LEU A 298 12.93 3.89 -56.27
CA LEU A 298 12.08 3.28 -55.23
C LEU A 298 10.93 4.22 -54.81
N SER A 299 10.18 4.76 -55.78
CA SER A 299 9.16 5.79 -55.50
C SER A 299 7.95 5.31 -54.69
N GLN A 300 7.71 3.99 -54.61
CA GLN A 300 6.64 3.37 -53.81
C GLN A 300 7.09 2.98 -52.40
N LEU A 301 8.35 3.21 -52.03
CA LEU A 301 8.91 2.78 -50.76
C LEU A 301 8.29 3.56 -49.60
N GLU A 302 7.75 2.85 -48.61
CA GLU A 302 7.12 3.42 -47.42
C GLU A 302 7.98 3.24 -46.15
N TYR A 303 8.78 2.18 -46.10
CA TYR A 303 9.64 1.81 -44.97
C TYR A 303 11.08 1.61 -45.43
N LEU A 304 12.02 2.35 -44.82
CA LEU A 304 13.45 2.21 -45.08
C LEU A 304 14.23 2.04 -43.77
N PHE A 305 14.89 0.89 -43.64
CA PHE A 305 15.74 0.53 -42.50
C PHE A 305 17.21 0.69 -42.91
N LEU A 306 17.95 1.53 -42.18
CA LEU A 306 19.36 1.87 -42.44
C LEU A 306 20.22 1.81 -41.17
N GLU A 307 19.68 1.29 -40.06
CA GLU A 307 20.32 1.22 -38.75
C GLU A 307 21.63 0.40 -38.72
N TYR A 308 22.48 0.68 -37.72
CA TYR A 308 23.75 -0.01 -37.49
C TYR A 308 24.72 -0.02 -38.69
N ASN A 309 24.81 1.13 -39.37
CA ASN A 309 25.71 1.41 -40.49
C ASN A 309 26.83 2.41 -40.11
N ASN A 310 27.70 2.75 -41.07
CA ASN A 310 28.90 3.57 -40.84
C ASN A 310 28.93 4.82 -41.75
N ILE A 311 27.77 5.42 -42.03
CA ILE A 311 27.64 6.51 -43.02
C ILE A 311 28.51 7.70 -42.62
N GLU A 312 29.38 8.15 -43.53
CA GLU A 312 30.26 9.31 -43.30
C GLU A 312 29.58 10.63 -43.69
N HIS A 313 28.94 10.67 -44.86
CA HIS A 313 28.31 11.87 -45.42
C HIS A 313 26.97 11.55 -46.07
N LEU A 314 25.95 12.36 -45.76
CA LEU A 314 24.62 12.32 -46.35
C LEU A 314 24.32 13.65 -47.06
N SER A 315 24.00 13.57 -48.35
CA SER A 315 23.82 14.72 -49.25
C SER A 315 22.35 15.06 -49.48
N SER A 316 22.08 16.26 -50.02
CA SER A 316 20.75 16.69 -50.47
C SER A 316 20.17 15.87 -51.63
N TYR A 317 20.93 14.91 -52.19
CA TYR A 317 20.49 13.97 -53.23
C TYR A 317 20.59 12.49 -52.81
N THR A 318 20.95 12.18 -51.56
CA THR A 318 20.98 10.80 -51.05
C THR A 318 19.59 10.15 -51.10
N PHE A 319 18.56 10.84 -50.59
CA PHE A 319 17.16 10.37 -50.55
C PHE A 319 16.29 10.88 -51.71
N TYR A 320 16.88 11.36 -52.81
CA TYR A 320 16.12 11.83 -53.96
C TYR A 320 15.29 10.69 -54.58
N GLY A 321 13.98 10.94 -54.75
CA GLY A 321 12.99 10.00 -55.32
C GLY A 321 12.09 9.30 -54.29
N LEU A 322 12.41 9.35 -53.00
CA LEU A 322 11.69 8.68 -51.92
C LEU A 322 10.46 9.46 -51.41
N SER A 323 9.51 9.80 -52.29
CA SER A 323 8.36 10.65 -51.94
C SER A 323 7.36 10.01 -50.97
N ASN A 324 7.23 8.67 -51.00
CA ASN A 324 6.19 7.92 -50.28
C ASN A 324 6.66 7.37 -48.93
N ILE A 325 7.94 7.54 -48.57
CA ILE A 325 8.48 7.08 -47.29
C ILE A 325 7.68 7.67 -46.15
N ARG A 326 7.21 6.80 -45.24
CA ARG A 326 6.50 7.13 -44.00
C ARG A 326 7.36 6.88 -42.77
N TYR A 327 8.26 5.89 -42.85
CA TYR A 327 9.14 5.44 -41.77
C TYR A 327 10.59 5.38 -42.26
N LEU A 328 11.49 6.05 -41.55
CA LEU A 328 12.94 5.99 -41.79
C LEU A 328 13.68 5.75 -40.47
N ASN A 329 14.39 4.64 -40.38
CA ASN A 329 15.28 4.33 -39.26
C ASN A 329 16.74 4.63 -39.61
N LEU A 330 17.32 5.62 -38.92
CA LEU A 330 18.75 5.98 -38.98
C LEU A 330 19.47 5.77 -37.64
N LYS A 331 18.93 4.89 -36.77
CA LYS A 331 19.53 4.56 -35.48
C LYS A 331 20.93 3.98 -35.65
N GLN A 332 21.92 4.63 -35.06
CA GLN A 332 23.32 4.22 -35.12
C GLN A 332 23.84 3.98 -36.55
N SER A 333 23.33 4.73 -37.53
CA SER A 333 23.64 4.56 -38.96
C SER A 333 24.92 5.26 -39.42
N PHE A 334 25.48 6.14 -38.59
CA PHE A 334 26.58 7.01 -38.96
C PHE A 334 27.89 6.62 -38.27
N ILE A 335 29.02 6.99 -38.87
CA ILE A 335 30.35 6.70 -38.33
C ILE A 335 30.49 7.23 -36.89
N LYS A 336 30.81 6.32 -35.95
CA LYS A 336 31.09 6.68 -34.56
C LYS A 336 32.47 7.30 -34.42
N GLN A 337 32.58 8.35 -33.60
CA GLN A 337 33.85 8.99 -33.30
C GLN A 337 34.78 8.02 -32.54
N SER A 338 35.73 7.42 -33.25
CA SER A 338 36.63 6.39 -32.71
C SER A 338 37.87 6.94 -32.00
N ASN A 339 38.28 8.18 -32.31
CA ASN A 339 39.40 8.90 -31.71
C ASN A 339 39.28 10.41 -32.00
N SER A 340 40.11 11.24 -31.34
CA SER A 340 40.11 12.71 -31.49
C SER A 340 40.46 13.24 -32.90
N LEU A 341 40.91 12.37 -33.81
CA LEU A 341 41.21 12.69 -35.22
C LEU A 341 40.19 12.10 -36.21
N ALA A 342 39.17 11.37 -35.73
CA ALA A 342 38.15 10.79 -36.60
C ALA A 342 37.21 11.88 -37.15
N LEU A 343 36.85 11.80 -38.43
CA LEU A 343 35.83 12.67 -39.01
C LEU A 343 34.48 12.44 -38.30
N LEU A 344 33.82 13.54 -37.92
CA LEU A 344 32.43 13.50 -37.47
C LEU A 344 31.49 13.35 -38.67
N PRO A 345 30.38 12.60 -38.55
CA PRO A 345 29.42 12.42 -39.63
C PRO A 345 28.79 13.74 -40.08
N LYS A 346 28.71 13.91 -41.40
CA LYS A 346 28.20 15.12 -42.06
C LYS A 346 26.82 14.86 -42.65
N ILE A 347 25.83 15.67 -42.26
CA ILE A 347 24.54 15.78 -42.95
C ILE A 347 24.47 17.17 -43.57
N ASP A 348 24.12 17.28 -44.84
CA ASP A 348 23.91 18.56 -45.50
C ASP A 348 22.51 19.14 -45.26
N ASP A 349 22.39 20.46 -45.35
CA ASP A 349 21.09 21.12 -45.35
C ASP A 349 20.22 20.59 -46.51
N PHE A 350 18.91 20.49 -46.28
CA PHE A 350 17.94 19.90 -47.20
C PHE A 350 18.16 18.41 -47.53
N ALA A 351 18.97 17.68 -46.74
CA ALA A 351 19.14 16.23 -46.82
C ALA A 351 17.82 15.43 -46.93
N PHE A 352 16.83 15.81 -46.12
CA PHE A 352 15.56 15.09 -45.99
C PHE A 352 14.40 15.69 -46.82
N GLN A 353 14.64 16.74 -47.64
CA GLN A 353 13.59 17.55 -48.28
C GLN A 353 12.63 16.78 -49.20
N TRP A 354 13.05 15.61 -49.70
CA TRP A 354 12.29 14.77 -50.62
C TRP A 354 11.28 13.85 -49.92
N LEU A 355 11.43 13.64 -48.61
CA LEU A 355 10.66 12.68 -47.81
C LEU A 355 9.31 13.27 -47.36
N GLN A 356 8.51 13.73 -48.32
CA GLN A 356 7.29 14.53 -48.07
C GLN A 356 6.19 13.75 -47.33
N CYS A 357 6.23 12.42 -47.33
CA CYS A 357 5.30 11.58 -46.58
C CYS A 357 5.81 11.11 -45.21
N LEU A 358 7.03 11.47 -44.79
CA LEU A 358 7.67 10.92 -43.59
C LEU A 358 6.89 11.32 -42.33
N GLU A 359 6.45 10.32 -41.58
CA GLU A 359 5.70 10.50 -40.32
C GLU A 359 6.58 10.18 -39.10
N TYR A 360 7.51 9.23 -39.23
CA TYR A 360 8.37 8.72 -38.17
C TYR A 360 9.84 8.72 -38.61
N LEU A 361 10.69 9.45 -37.89
CA LEU A 361 12.13 9.50 -38.09
C LEU A 361 12.86 9.14 -36.79
N ASP A 362 13.65 8.06 -36.83
CA ASP A 362 14.57 7.71 -35.75
C ASP A 362 16.02 8.01 -36.15
N MET A 363 16.77 8.66 -35.27
CA MET A 363 18.20 8.94 -35.44
C MET A 363 18.99 8.69 -34.14
N GLU A 364 18.53 7.77 -33.28
CA GLU A 364 19.14 7.45 -31.98
C GLU A 364 20.60 6.97 -32.08
N ASP A 365 21.40 7.14 -31.02
CA ASP A 365 22.75 6.58 -30.83
C ASP A 365 23.76 6.94 -31.96
N ASN A 366 23.72 8.19 -32.42
CA ASN A 366 24.59 8.74 -33.46
C ASN A 366 25.65 9.72 -32.90
N SER A 367 26.34 10.48 -33.76
CA SER A 367 27.46 11.36 -33.36
C SER A 367 27.49 12.68 -34.14
N PHE A 368 26.33 13.25 -34.42
CA PHE A 368 26.22 14.50 -35.18
C PHE A 368 26.84 15.70 -34.43
N PRO A 369 27.49 16.66 -35.11
CA PRO A 369 28.02 17.87 -34.46
C PRO A 369 26.95 18.76 -33.79
N GLY A 370 25.74 18.79 -34.37
CA GLY A 370 24.61 19.64 -33.97
C GLY A 370 23.53 19.66 -35.05
N ILE A 371 22.44 20.40 -34.83
CA ILE A 371 21.35 20.59 -35.80
C ILE A 371 21.67 21.79 -36.71
N LYS A 372 21.47 21.64 -38.03
CA LYS A 372 21.64 22.73 -39.01
C LYS A 372 20.33 23.45 -39.31
N ARG A 373 20.44 24.71 -39.76
CA ARG A 373 19.32 25.63 -39.99
C ARG A 373 18.24 25.08 -40.93
N ASN A 374 18.60 24.26 -41.92
CA ASN A 374 17.68 23.61 -42.85
C ASN A 374 17.80 22.08 -42.83
N MET A 375 18.20 21.48 -41.70
CA MET A 375 18.40 20.03 -41.58
C MET A 375 17.11 19.25 -41.89
N PHE A 376 16.00 19.59 -41.24
CA PHE A 376 14.71 18.90 -41.36
C PHE A 376 13.73 19.56 -42.36
N THR A 377 14.17 20.58 -43.10
CA THR A 377 13.31 21.36 -43.98
C THR A 377 12.72 20.50 -45.10
N GLY A 378 11.38 20.49 -45.21
CA GLY A 378 10.61 19.69 -46.18
C GLY A 378 9.83 18.52 -45.57
N LEU A 379 10.05 18.19 -44.29
CA LEU A 379 9.38 17.11 -43.57
C LEU A 379 7.95 17.48 -43.11
N ILE A 380 7.06 17.74 -44.07
CA ILE A 380 5.71 18.30 -43.87
C ILE A 380 4.67 17.36 -43.23
N LYS A 381 5.00 16.08 -43.01
CA LYS A 381 4.12 15.11 -42.31
C LYS A 381 4.73 14.54 -41.02
N LEU A 382 5.91 14.99 -40.61
CA LEU A 382 6.66 14.41 -39.50
C LEU A 382 5.93 14.60 -38.17
N LYS A 383 5.56 13.49 -37.53
CA LYS A 383 4.84 13.42 -36.24
C LYS A 383 5.74 12.97 -35.10
N TYR A 384 6.72 12.11 -35.38
CA TYR A 384 7.63 11.54 -34.38
C TYR A 384 9.09 11.73 -34.81
N LEU A 385 9.91 12.29 -33.91
CA LEU A 385 11.33 12.51 -34.11
C LEU A 385 12.13 12.05 -32.88
N ASN A 386 12.87 10.97 -33.01
CA ASN A 386 13.78 10.47 -31.98
C ASN A 386 15.22 10.95 -32.25
N LEU A 387 15.72 11.84 -31.39
CA LEU A 387 17.09 12.35 -31.40
C LEU A 387 17.86 11.94 -30.14
N ARG A 388 17.53 10.79 -29.54
CA ARG A 388 18.17 10.27 -28.33
C ARG A 388 19.65 9.95 -28.55
N ASN A 389 20.55 10.53 -27.76
CA ASN A 389 22.00 10.29 -27.87
C ASN A 389 22.52 10.51 -29.32
N SER A 390 21.95 11.47 -30.06
CA SER A 390 22.28 11.68 -31.47
C SER A 390 23.44 12.66 -31.69
N PHE A 391 23.76 13.50 -30.70
CA PHE A 391 24.70 14.61 -30.86
C PHE A 391 25.92 14.50 -29.95
N THR A 392 27.09 14.90 -30.45
CA THR A 392 28.31 15.01 -29.65
C THR A 392 28.38 16.29 -28.81
N ASN A 393 27.70 17.37 -29.23
CA ASN A 393 27.85 18.70 -28.62
C ASN A 393 26.57 19.59 -28.65
N LEU A 394 25.36 19.02 -28.51
CA LEU A 394 24.11 19.80 -28.41
C LEU A 394 23.92 20.41 -27.00
N ARG A 395 24.87 21.22 -26.53
CA ARG A 395 24.91 21.73 -25.14
C ARG A 395 23.87 22.82 -24.83
N ILE A 396 23.44 23.59 -25.81
CA ILE A 396 22.54 24.73 -25.65
C ILE A 396 21.44 24.63 -26.70
N LEU A 397 20.18 24.70 -26.29
CA LEU A 397 19.03 24.82 -27.19
C LEU A 397 18.64 26.29 -27.34
N THR A 398 18.77 26.82 -28.56
CA THR A 398 18.45 28.20 -28.93
C THR A 398 17.16 28.27 -29.75
N ASN A 399 16.59 29.47 -29.92
CA ASN A 399 15.44 29.69 -30.80
C ASN A 399 15.68 29.28 -32.27
N GLU A 400 16.91 29.35 -32.79
CA GLU A 400 17.23 28.86 -34.15
C GLU A 400 17.38 27.32 -34.23
N THR A 401 17.56 26.62 -33.10
CA THR A 401 17.96 25.19 -33.08
C THR A 401 16.95 24.26 -33.77
N PHE A 402 15.66 24.53 -33.64
CA PHE A 402 14.58 23.73 -34.24
C PHE A 402 13.84 24.44 -35.39
N LEU A 403 14.41 25.52 -35.96
CA LEU A 403 13.78 26.32 -37.01
C LEU A 403 13.35 25.48 -38.23
N SER A 404 14.13 24.45 -38.60
CA SER A 404 13.82 23.58 -39.74
C SER A 404 12.57 22.69 -39.56
N LEU A 405 12.01 22.62 -38.35
CA LEU A 405 10.78 21.88 -38.03
C LEU A 405 9.51 22.75 -38.02
N THR A 406 9.60 24.05 -38.33
CA THR A 406 8.47 25.01 -38.33
C THR A 406 7.26 24.60 -39.19
N HIS A 407 7.46 23.72 -40.17
CA HIS A 407 6.40 23.20 -41.06
C HIS A 407 6.09 21.71 -40.85
N SER A 408 6.62 21.11 -39.78
CA SER A 408 6.36 19.72 -39.40
C SER A 408 5.23 19.64 -38.35
N PRO A 409 4.20 18.80 -38.52
CA PRO A 409 3.14 18.58 -37.53
C PRO A 409 3.63 17.67 -36.39
N LEU A 410 4.74 18.06 -35.76
CA LEU A 410 5.48 17.23 -34.81
C LEU A 410 4.71 17.09 -33.50
N LEU A 411 4.46 15.84 -33.09
CA LEU A 411 3.72 15.48 -31.89
C LEU A 411 4.64 14.98 -30.77
N ILE A 412 5.75 14.31 -31.11
CA ILE A 412 6.68 13.69 -30.16
C ILE A 412 8.12 14.01 -30.55
N LEU A 413 8.90 14.52 -29.58
CA LEU A 413 10.32 14.83 -29.72
C LEU A 413 11.11 14.25 -28.54
N ASN A 414 12.02 13.31 -28.82
CA ASN A 414 12.96 12.79 -27.82
C ASN A 414 14.34 13.44 -27.98
N LEU A 415 14.86 14.03 -26.91
CA LEU A 415 16.16 14.71 -26.83
C LEU A 415 17.02 14.15 -25.67
N THR A 416 16.73 12.96 -25.16
CA THR A 416 17.47 12.39 -24.03
C THR A 416 18.93 12.07 -24.35
N LYS A 417 19.80 12.04 -23.34
CA LYS A 417 21.23 11.67 -23.44
C LYS A 417 22.10 12.59 -24.33
N ASN A 418 21.61 13.74 -24.77
CA ASN A 418 22.35 14.65 -25.66
C ASN A 418 23.32 15.61 -24.95
N LYS A 419 23.44 15.52 -23.62
CA LYS A 419 24.27 16.40 -22.78
C LYS A 419 23.87 17.88 -22.91
N ILE A 420 22.57 18.12 -23.12
CA ILE A 420 21.99 19.46 -23.09
C ILE A 420 22.20 20.02 -21.69
N SER A 421 22.75 21.23 -21.61
CA SER A 421 23.11 21.91 -20.36
C SER A 421 22.31 23.19 -20.11
N LYS A 422 21.77 23.80 -21.17
CA LYS A 422 20.94 25.01 -21.14
C LYS A 422 19.86 24.97 -22.22
N ILE A 423 18.69 25.51 -21.90
CA ILE A 423 17.59 25.83 -22.79
C ILE A 423 17.36 27.35 -22.71
N GLU A 424 17.25 28.01 -23.86
CA GLU A 424 17.05 29.45 -23.95
C GLU A 424 15.60 29.82 -24.32
N SER A 425 15.27 31.11 -24.16
CA SER A 425 13.93 31.65 -24.44
C SER A 425 13.46 31.30 -25.86
N GLY A 426 12.27 30.71 -25.96
CA GLY A 426 11.65 30.36 -27.24
C GLY A 426 12.32 29.22 -28.00
N ALA A 427 13.19 28.40 -27.38
CA ALA A 427 13.85 27.27 -28.04
C ALA A 427 12.89 26.33 -28.78
N PHE A 428 11.69 26.09 -28.23
CA PHE A 428 10.66 25.22 -28.82
C PHE A 428 9.52 25.99 -29.52
N SER A 429 9.67 27.29 -29.77
CA SER A 429 8.57 28.16 -30.25
C SER A 429 8.00 27.79 -31.63
N TRP A 430 8.74 27.05 -32.43
CA TRP A 430 8.31 26.52 -33.73
C TRP A 430 7.44 25.26 -33.63
N LEU A 431 7.39 24.60 -32.47
CA LEU A 431 6.83 23.25 -32.28
C LEU A 431 5.39 23.29 -31.72
N GLY A 432 4.53 24.14 -32.26
CA GLY A 432 3.21 24.45 -31.69
C GLY A 432 2.21 23.28 -31.59
N GLN A 433 2.45 22.16 -32.28
CA GLN A 433 1.62 20.94 -32.21
C GLN A 433 2.19 19.85 -31.28
N LEU A 434 3.35 20.10 -30.66
CA LEU A 434 4.06 19.11 -29.85
C LEU A 434 3.25 18.74 -28.60
N LYS A 435 3.11 17.42 -28.37
CA LYS A 435 2.40 16.82 -27.24
C LYS A 435 3.33 16.21 -26.21
N VAL A 436 4.45 15.62 -26.65
CA VAL A 436 5.44 14.97 -25.78
C VAL A 436 6.82 15.54 -26.06
N LEU A 437 7.47 16.07 -25.02
CA LEU A 437 8.83 16.59 -25.05
C LEU A 437 9.67 15.86 -23.99
N ASP A 438 10.62 15.04 -24.42
CA ASP A 438 11.51 14.30 -23.52
C ASP A 438 12.93 14.90 -23.53
N LEU A 439 13.25 15.59 -22.43
CA LEU A 439 14.53 16.24 -22.14
C LEU A 439 15.28 15.54 -21.00
N GLY A 440 14.83 14.35 -20.58
CA GLY A 440 15.45 13.60 -19.48
C GLY A 440 16.87 13.10 -19.78
N LEU A 441 17.57 12.60 -18.76
CA LEU A 441 18.93 12.04 -18.89
C LEU A 441 19.90 13.02 -19.59
N ASN A 442 19.86 14.31 -19.21
CA ASN A 442 20.71 15.37 -19.75
C ASN A 442 21.51 16.05 -18.61
N GLU A 443 22.22 17.14 -18.93
CA GLU A 443 23.09 17.87 -17.98
C GLU A 443 22.51 19.25 -17.60
N ILE A 444 21.19 19.46 -17.77
CA ILE A 444 20.55 20.78 -17.64
C ILE A 444 20.75 21.33 -16.22
N GLY A 445 21.31 22.53 -16.13
CA GLY A 445 21.70 23.19 -14.89
C GLY A 445 21.32 24.66 -14.90
N GLN A 446 20.05 24.98 -14.69
CA GLN A 446 19.53 26.35 -14.81
C GLN A 446 18.31 26.65 -13.94
N GLU A 447 17.93 27.94 -13.90
CA GLU A 447 16.59 28.38 -13.54
C GLU A 447 15.62 28.20 -14.73
N LEU A 448 14.38 27.81 -14.45
CA LEU A 448 13.29 27.76 -15.43
C LEU A 448 12.47 29.03 -15.36
N THR A 449 12.64 29.91 -16.34
CA THR A 449 11.98 31.23 -16.40
C THR A 449 10.54 31.16 -16.91
N GLY A 450 10.16 30.03 -17.51
CA GLY A 450 8.89 29.81 -18.22
C GLY A 450 8.97 30.18 -19.70
N GLN A 451 9.93 31.01 -20.12
CA GLN A 451 10.10 31.45 -21.51
C GLN A 451 10.68 30.35 -22.41
N GLU A 452 11.27 29.31 -21.84
CA GLU A 452 11.80 28.14 -22.55
C GLU A 452 10.67 27.42 -23.32
N TRP A 453 9.48 27.36 -22.72
CA TRP A 453 8.30 26.65 -23.24
C TRP A 453 7.43 27.48 -24.19
N ARG A 454 7.78 28.75 -24.43
CA ARG A 454 6.97 29.69 -25.21
C ARG A 454 6.66 29.12 -26.60
N GLY A 455 5.38 28.85 -26.86
CA GLY A 455 4.87 28.32 -28.13
C GLY A 455 4.30 26.90 -28.04
N LEU A 456 4.59 26.15 -26.96
CA LEU A 456 4.13 24.77 -26.73
C LEU A 456 2.65 24.68 -26.31
N ALA A 457 1.73 25.24 -27.11
CA ALA A 457 0.31 25.34 -26.76
C ALA A 457 -0.39 23.99 -26.52
N ASN A 458 0.03 22.94 -27.25
CA ASN A 458 -0.61 21.62 -27.23
C ASN A 458 0.14 20.57 -26.39
N ILE A 459 1.08 20.98 -25.54
CA ILE A 459 1.92 20.05 -24.75
C ILE A 459 1.10 19.32 -23.68
N ILE A 460 1.35 18.03 -23.56
CA ILE A 460 0.68 17.11 -22.62
C ILE A 460 1.70 16.54 -21.64
N GLU A 461 2.91 16.21 -22.11
CA GLU A 461 3.94 15.56 -21.31
C GLU A 461 5.30 16.27 -21.47
N ILE A 462 5.93 16.62 -20.34
CA ILE A 462 7.31 17.12 -20.26
C ILE A 462 8.11 16.22 -19.31
N TYR A 463 9.13 15.55 -19.85
CA TYR A 463 10.09 14.77 -19.07
C TYR A 463 11.38 15.57 -18.91
N LEU A 464 11.71 15.90 -17.67
CA LEU A 464 12.95 16.61 -17.28
C LEU A 464 13.80 15.79 -16.31
N SER A 465 13.40 14.56 -16.02
CA SER A 465 14.01 13.68 -15.02
C SER A 465 15.47 13.33 -15.34
N TYR A 466 16.29 13.14 -14.31
CA TYR A 466 17.73 12.90 -14.42
C TYR A 466 18.46 14.04 -15.16
N ASN A 467 18.37 15.24 -14.59
CA ASN A 467 19.11 16.44 -14.99
C ASN A 467 19.95 16.98 -13.83
N LYS A 468 20.83 17.96 -14.09
CA LYS A 468 21.92 18.34 -13.19
C LYS A 468 21.50 19.26 -12.04
N ASN A 469 20.73 20.31 -12.33
CA ASN A 469 19.96 21.06 -11.34
C ASN A 469 18.88 21.91 -12.04
N LEU A 470 17.68 21.96 -11.44
CA LEU A 470 16.62 22.87 -11.85
C LEU A 470 16.17 23.75 -10.69
N GLN A 471 16.12 25.05 -10.93
CA GLN A 471 15.57 26.03 -9.99
C GLN A 471 14.23 26.53 -10.53
N LEU A 472 13.18 26.44 -9.73
CA LEU A 472 11.85 26.88 -10.13
C LEU A 472 11.63 28.37 -9.80
N THR A 473 10.61 28.92 -10.46
CA THR A 473 10.00 30.22 -10.22
C THR A 473 8.49 30.03 -10.30
N SER A 474 7.70 30.99 -9.80
CA SER A 474 6.24 30.99 -9.96
C SER A 474 5.77 30.95 -11.42
N ASN A 475 6.63 31.32 -12.37
CA ASN A 475 6.33 31.37 -13.80
C ASN A 475 6.86 30.16 -14.59
N SER A 476 7.60 29.23 -13.98
CA SER A 476 8.33 28.14 -14.67
C SER A 476 7.49 27.31 -15.65
N PHE A 477 6.18 27.18 -15.41
CA PHE A 477 5.26 26.44 -16.28
C PHE A 477 4.02 27.26 -16.68
N ALA A 478 4.00 28.58 -16.44
CA ALA A 478 2.84 29.44 -16.69
C ALA A 478 2.43 29.54 -18.17
N LEU A 479 3.33 29.24 -19.10
CA LEU A 479 3.04 29.21 -20.55
C LEU A 479 2.50 27.86 -21.06
N VAL A 480 2.34 26.84 -20.19
CA VAL A 480 1.91 25.48 -20.56
C VAL A 480 0.77 24.91 -19.69
N PRO A 481 -0.38 25.61 -19.52
CA PRO A 481 -1.51 25.16 -18.70
C PRO A 481 -2.26 23.92 -19.26
N SER A 482 -1.90 23.48 -20.47
CA SER A 482 -2.37 22.25 -21.11
C SER A 482 -1.67 20.99 -20.60
N LEU A 483 -0.56 21.13 -19.86
CA LEU A 483 0.27 20.02 -19.39
C LEU A 483 -0.48 19.08 -18.43
N GLN A 484 -0.36 17.78 -18.68
CA GLN A 484 -0.97 16.71 -17.88
C GLN A 484 0.09 15.87 -17.13
N ARG A 485 1.31 15.77 -17.64
CA ARG A 485 2.39 14.97 -17.02
C ARG A 485 3.69 15.75 -16.93
N LEU A 486 4.24 15.86 -15.71
CA LEU A 486 5.49 16.57 -15.43
C LEU A 486 6.43 15.70 -14.61
N MET A 487 7.54 15.25 -15.23
CA MET A 487 8.50 14.36 -14.58
C MET A 487 9.80 15.09 -14.23
N LEU A 488 9.97 15.43 -12.95
CA LEU A 488 11.11 16.16 -12.38
C LEU A 488 11.97 15.28 -11.44
N ARG A 489 11.96 13.96 -11.62
CA ARG A 489 12.75 13.02 -10.80
C ARG A 489 14.24 13.29 -10.87
N ARG A 490 14.89 13.38 -9.71
CA ARG A 490 16.36 13.53 -9.60
C ARG A 490 16.90 14.66 -10.48
N VAL A 491 16.42 15.87 -10.22
CA VAL A 491 16.88 17.13 -10.86
C VAL A 491 17.43 18.13 -9.84
N ALA A 492 17.75 17.67 -8.61
CA ALA A 492 18.23 18.49 -7.49
C ALA A 492 17.39 19.78 -7.29
N LEU A 493 16.06 19.61 -7.32
CA LEU A 493 15.07 20.66 -7.49
C LEU A 493 15.12 21.72 -6.38
N LYS A 494 15.13 23.00 -6.77
CA LYS A 494 15.13 24.16 -5.85
C LYS A 494 13.93 25.06 -6.06
N ASN A 495 13.64 25.89 -5.05
CA ASN A 495 12.57 26.90 -5.04
C ASN A 495 11.16 26.30 -5.25
N VAL A 496 10.95 25.06 -4.82
CA VAL A 496 9.63 24.41 -4.79
C VAL A 496 8.67 25.19 -3.88
N SER A 497 9.19 25.73 -2.76
CA SER A 497 8.46 26.54 -1.78
C SER A 497 8.25 28.01 -2.18
N SER A 498 8.14 28.31 -3.47
CA SER A 498 7.68 29.64 -3.93
C SER A 498 6.18 29.84 -3.65
N SER A 499 5.76 31.08 -3.44
CA SER A 499 4.35 31.49 -3.47
C SER A 499 4.18 32.60 -4.53
N PRO A 500 3.22 32.50 -5.47
CA PRO A 500 2.39 31.32 -5.71
C PRO A 500 3.22 30.11 -6.17
N SER A 501 2.64 28.91 -6.03
CA SER A 501 3.30 27.64 -6.41
C SER A 501 3.75 27.63 -7.87
N PRO A 502 4.94 27.09 -8.20
CA PRO A 502 5.37 26.86 -9.59
C PRO A 502 4.40 26.00 -10.42
N PHE A 503 3.52 25.23 -9.76
CA PHE A 503 2.55 24.34 -10.39
C PHE A 503 1.12 24.94 -10.46
N HIS A 504 0.89 26.13 -9.89
CA HIS A 504 -0.44 26.74 -9.75
C HIS A 504 -1.22 26.87 -11.08
N PHE A 505 -0.54 27.08 -12.20
CA PHE A 505 -1.17 27.21 -13.52
C PHE A 505 -1.52 25.86 -14.19
N LEU A 506 -1.21 24.73 -13.55
CA LEU A 506 -1.31 23.39 -14.14
C LEU A 506 -2.58 22.63 -13.72
N CYS A 507 -3.75 23.28 -13.80
CA CYS A 507 -5.05 22.72 -13.38
C CYS A 507 -5.53 21.48 -14.17
N ASN A 508 -4.72 20.97 -15.11
CA ASN A 508 -4.93 19.74 -15.87
C ASN A 508 -3.90 18.64 -15.56
N LEU A 509 -3.00 18.85 -14.58
CA LEU A 509 -1.96 17.90 -14.23
C LEU A 509 -2.55 16.64 -13.59
N THR A 510 -2.25 15.47 -14.17
CA THR A 510 -2.65 14.15 -13.70
C THR A 510 -1.48 13.34 -13.14
N ILE A 511 -0.24 13.59 -13.57
CA ILE A 511 0.96 12.92 -13.03
C ILE A 511 2.06 13.95 -12.71
N LEU A 512 2.58 13.88 -11.49
CA LEU A 512 3.68 14.72 -11.00
C LEU A 512 4.73 13.86 -10.27
N ASP A 513 5.93 13.75 -10.85
CA ASP A 513 7.08 13.08 -10.22
C ASP A 513 8.10 14.12 -9.73
N LEU A 514 8.18 14.27 -8.40
CA LEU A 514 9.13 15.13 -7.67
C LEU A 514 10.17 14.30 -6.89
N SER A 515 10.26 13.01 -7.17
CA SER A 515 11.08 12.07 -6.38
C SER A 515 12.58 12.32 -6.52
N ASN A 516 13.37 11.78 -5.58
CA ASN A 516 14.83 11.78 -5.61
C ASN A 516 15.47 13.20 -5.66
N ASN A 517 14.79 14.21 -5.12
CA ASN A 517 15.21 15.62 -5.17
C ASN A 517 15.76 16.18 -3.84
N ASN A 518 15.76 15.38 -2.77
CA ASN A 518 16.20 15.79 -1.43
C ASN A 518 15.41 16.99 -0.85
N ILE A 519 14.19 17.23 -1.31
CA ILE A 519 13.34 18.37 -0.90
C ILE A 519 13.07 18.29 0.61
N ALA A 520 13.39 19.35 1.34
CA ALA A 520 13.20 19.44 2.80
C ALA A 520 12.11 20.45 3.24
N ASN A 521 11.71 21.37 2.35
CA ASN A 521 10.73 22.42 2.63
C ASN A 521 9.66 22.43 1.52
N ILE A 522 8.39 22.39 1.93
CA ILE A 522 7.18 22.48 1.08
C ILE A 522 6.19 23.42 1.78
N ASN A 523 5.43 24.20 1.00
CA ASN A 523 4.34 25.04 1.50
C ASN A 523 3.00 24.27 1.40
N ASN A 524 2.01 24.61 2.23
CA ASN A 524 0.65 24.06 2.11
C ASN A 524 0.05 24.31 0.71
N GLU A 525 0.33 25.49 0.13
CA GLU A 525 -0.15 25.96 -1.19
C GLU A 525 0.49 25.20 -2.40
N LEU A 526 1.42 24.26 -2.18
CA LEU A 526 2.23 23.70 -3.28
C LEU A 526 1.40 23.01 -4.38
N LEU A 527 0.40 22.23 -3.97
CA LEU A 527 -0.44 21.42 -4.87
C LEU A 527 -1.89 21.96 -4.95
N GLU A 528 -2.11 23.19 -4.47
CA GLU A 528 -3.43 23.81 -4.45
C GLU A 528 -3.96 24.07 -5.87
N GLY A 529 -5.20 23.66 -6.13
CA GLY A 529 -5.83 23.70 -7.46
C GLY A 529 -5.52 22.51 -8.37
N LEU A 530 -4.69 21.56 -7.95
CA LEU A 530 -4.37 20.34 -8.72
C LEU A 530 -5.40 19.21 -8.50
N GLU A 531 -6.69 19.55 -8.55
CA GLU A 531 -7.81 18.64 -8.24
C GLU A 531 -7.86 17.37 -9.10
N LYS A 532 -7.20 17.37 -10.27
CA LYS A 532 -7.13 16.25 -11.23
C LYS A 532 -5.88 15.38 -11.09
N LEU A 533 -5.06 15.59 -10.06
CA LEU A 533 -3.82 14.84 -9.89
C LEU A 533 -4.13 13.39 -9.49
N GLU A 534 -3.83 12.43 -10.36
CA GLU A 534 -4.06 11.00 -10.16
C GLU A 534 -2.84 10.30 -9.54
N ILE A 535 -1.62 10.76 -9.84
CA ILE A 535 -0.36 10.13 -9.42
C ILE A 535 0.63 11.18 -8.91
N LEU A 536 1.14 10.98 -7.69
CA LEU A 536 2.13 11.83 -7.04
C LEU A 536 3.31 11.00 -6.49
N ASP A 537 4.48 11.15 -7.10
CA ASP A 537 5.75 10.53 -6.69
C ASP A 537 6.61 11.55 -5.90
N LEU A 538 6.78 11.32 -4.60
CA LEU A 538 7.54 12.15 -3.64
C LEU A 538 8.64 11.38 -2.89
N GLN A 539 8.88 10.11 -3.23
CA GLN A 539 9.90 9.23 -2.64
C GLN A 539 11.34 9.76 -2.77
N HIS A 540 12.21 9.40 -1.83
CA HIS A 540 13.60 9.92 -1.73
C HIS A 540 13.67 11.45 -1.69
N ASN A 541 12.89 12.05 -0.80
CA ASN A 541 13.04 13.45 -0.36
C ASN A 541 13.31 13.47 1.16
N ASN A 542 13.32 14.66 1.79
CA ASN A 542 13.67 14.84 3.21
C ASN A 542 12.48 15.41 4.00
N LEU A 543 11.26 14.93 3.70
CA LEU A 543 10.02 15.57 4.14
C LEU A 543 9.66 15.30 5.62
N ALA A 544 10.33 14.37 6.30
CA ALA A 544 10.04 13.95 7.68
C ALA A 544 9.73 15.10 8.65
N ARG A 545 10.57 16.15 8.65
CA ARG A 545 10.39 17.33 9.52
C ARG A 545 9.01 17.99 9.38
N LEU A 546 8.47 18.04 8.16
CA LEU A 546 7.25 18.79 7.85
C LEU A 546 5.98 18.16 8.42
N TRP A 547 6.05 16.88 8.82
CA TRP A 547 4.93 16.11 9.35
C TRP A 547 5.01 15.88 10.86
N LYS A 548 6.10 16.31 11.51
CA LYS A 548 6.21 16.28 12.97
C LYS A 548 5.28 17.29 13.63
N HIS A 549 4.67 16.92 14.75
CA HIS A 549 3.88 17.85 15.57
C HIS A 549 4.72 19.02 16.12
N ALA A 550 6.03 18.81 16.29
CA ALA A 550 6.99 19.83 16.72
C ALA A 550 7.47 20.79 15.60
N ASN A 551 6.94 20.69 14.38
CA ASN A 551 7.30 21.63 13.31
C ASN A 551 6.76 23.05 13.61
N PRO A 552 7.57 24.12 13.48
CA PRO A 552 7.08 25.49 13.69
C PRO A 552 5.96 25.86 12.72
N GLY A 553 4.81 26.25 13.27
CA GLY A 553 3.56 26.47 12.52
C GLY A 553 2.65 25.24 12.41
N GLY A 554 3.06 24.09 12.93
CA GLY A 554 2.36 22.81 12.83
C GLY A 554 2.76 21.98 11.60
N PRO A 555 2.14 20.80 11.40
CA PRO A 555 2.37 19.96 10.23
C PRO A 555 1.93 20.63 8.91
N VAL A 556 2.60 20.28 7.81
CA VAL A 556 2.33 20.80 6.46
C VAL A 556 1.39 19.83 5.71
N TYR A 557 0.16 20.27 5.48
CA TYR A 557 -0.92 19.51 4.84
C TYR A 557 -0.94 19.71 3.32
N PHE A 558 0.19 19.45 2.66
CA PHE A 558 0.37 19.68 1.21
C PHE A 558 -0.45 18.73 0.30
N LEU A 559 -1.13 17.72 0.87
CA LEU A 559 -2.01 16.78 0.16
C LEU A 559 -3.49 17.22 0.13
N LYS A 560 -3.83 18.34 0.77
CA LYS A 560 -5.21 18.85 0.89
C LYS A 560 -5.84 19.09 -0.49
N GLY A 561 -7.09 18.67 -0.66
CA GLY A 561 -7.89 18.88 -1.88
C GLY A 561 -7.58 17.94 -3.05
N LEU A 562 -6.64 17.00 -2.93
CA LEU A 562 -6.28 16.05 -4.00
C LEU A 562 -7.26 14.86 -4.07
N SER A 563 -8.54 15.14 -4.30
CA SER A 563 -9.64 14.16 -4.20
C SER A 563 -9.53 12.98 -5.17
N HIS A 564 -9.07 13.22 -6.41
CA HIS A 564 -8.89 12.19 -7.44
C HIS A 564 -7.53 11.46 -7.38
N LEU A 565 -6.74 11.64 -6.32
CA LEU A 565 -5.43 10.99 -6.20
C LEU A 565 -5.58 9.48 -6.05
N HIS A 566 -5.03 8.70 -6.99
CA HIS A 566 -5.12 7.24 -7.03
C HIS A 566 -3.84 6.55 -6.56
N ILE A 567 -2.67 7.16 -6.77
CA ILE A 567 -1.37 6.62 -6.39
C ILE A 567 -0.54 7.69 -5.69
N LEU A 568 -0.12 7.41 -4.45
CA LEU A 568 0.73 8.27 -3.64
C LEU A 568 1.99 7.51 -3.20
N ASN A 569 3.16 8.00 -3.59
CA ASN A 569 4.44 7.41 -3.23
C ASN A 569 5.29 8.36 -2.37
N LEU A 570 5.60 7.91 -1.16
CA LEU A 570 6.25 8.67 -0.09
C LEU A 570 7.42 7.86 0.52
N GLU A 571 7.89 6.80 -0.16
CA GLU A 571 8.96 5.94 0.31
C GLU A 571 10.27 6.71 0.59
N SER A 572 11.08 6.23 1.54
CA SER A 572 12.42 6.79 1.81
C SER A 572 12.44 8.31 2.06
N ASN A 573 11.48 8.83 2.82
CA ASN A 573 11.43 10.24 3.26
C ASN A 573 11.89 10.46 4.71
N GLY A 574 12.12 9.36 5.44
CA GLY A 574 12.52 9.34 6.85
C GLY A 574 11.39 9.61 7.84
N PHE A 575 10.11 9.56 7.42
CA PHE A 575 8.96 9.83 8.29
C PHE A 575 8.94 8.92 9.51
N ASP A 576 8.85 9.49 10.71
CA ASP A 576 8.68 8.80 11.99
C ASP A 576 7.37 9.17 12.70
N GLU A 577 6.74 10.28 12.31
CA GLU A 577 5.39 10.73 12.70
C GLU A 577 4.50 10.90 11.44
N LEU A 578 3.20 10.61 11.55
CA LEU A 578 2.16 11.03 10.58
C LEU A 578 1.10 11.87 11.30
N PRO A 579 0.62 13.00 10.73
CA PRO A 579 -0.53 13.73 11.25
C PRO A 579 -1.84 12.96 10.98
N GLU A 580 -2.76 12.95 11.95
CA GLU A 580 -4.05 12.24 11.88
C GLU A 580 -4.87 12.57 10.61
N ASP A 581 -4.96 13.85 10.25
CA ASP A 581 -5.78 14.33 9.13
C ASP A 581 -5.06 14.34 7.76
N ILE A 582 -3.85 13.77 7.64
CA ILE A 582 -3.00 13.98 6.45
C ILE A 582 -3.54 13.35 5.15
N PHE A 583 -4.37 12.31 5.25
CA PHE A 583 -5.01 11.62 4.12
C PHE A 583 -6.52 11.86 4.02
N LYS A 584 -7.08 12.80 4.82
CA LYS A 584 -8.52 13.03 5.01
C LYS A 584 -9.31 13.20 3.69
N ASP A 585 -8.75 13.94 2.74
CA ASP A 585 -9.40 14.28 1.46
C ASP A 585 -9.24 13.19 0.37
N LEU A 586 -8.36 12.20 0.58
CA LEU A 586 -7.87 11.29 -0.47
C LEU A 586 -8.76 10.04 -0.61
N SER A 587 -10.03 10.24 -0.98
CA SER A 587 -11.06 9.19 -0.97
C SER A 587 -10.97 8.21 -2.15
N GLU A 588 -10.46 8.62 -3.32
CA GLU A 588 -10.23 7.74 -4.47
C GLU A 588 -8.91 6.95 -4.41
N LEU A 589 -8.14 7.07 -3.32
CA LEU A 589 -6.77 6.57 -3.21
C LEU A 589 -6.70 5.03 -3.25
N LYS A 590 -5.98 4.50 -4.24
CA LYS A 590 -5.90 3.06 -4.58
C LYS A 590 -4.59 2.43 -4.12
N SER A 591 -3.49 3.18 -4.16
CA SER A 591 -2.16 2.73 -3.72
C SER A 591 -1.46 3.76 -2.84
N ILE A 592 -0.99 3.33 -1.68
CA ILE A 592 -0.14 4.12 -0.77
C ILE A 592 1.19 3.39 -0.59
N SER A 593 2.30 4.08 -0.87
CA SER A 593 3.66 3.61 -0.65
C SER A 593 4.35 4.47 0.41
N LEU A 594 4.53 3.91 1.61
CA LEU A 594 5.18 4.52 2.79
C LEU A 594 6.37 3.68 3.30
N GLY A 595 6.85 2.72 2.51
CA GLY A 595 8.01 1.88 2.83
C GLY A 595 9.33 2.64 3.00
N LEU A 596 10.32 2.01 3.65
CA LEU A 596 11.65 2.57 3.91
C LEU A 596 11.60 3.91 4.66
N ASN A 597 10.61 4.10 5.54
CA ASN A 597 10.54 5.22 6.47
C ASN A 597 10.87 4.72 7.89
N ASN A 598 10.71 5.57 8.90
CA ASN A 598 11.02 5.29 10.31
C ASN A 598 9.73 5.12 11.15
N LEU A 599 8.58 4.87 10.52
CA LEU A 599 7.28 4.85 11.19
C LEU A 599 7.19 3.70 12.18
N ASN A 600 6.66 3.96 13.38
CA ASN A 600 6.32 2.91 14.34
C ASN A 600 4.84 2.98 14.74
N ILE A 601 4.52 3.92 15.63
CA ILE A 601 3.14 4.18 16.08
C ILE A 601 2.48 5.12 15.07
N LEU A 602 1.30 4.76 14.58
CA LEU A 602 0.47 5.59 13.72
C LEU A 602 -0.75 6.08 14.51
N PRO A 603 -1.26 7.29 14.28
CA PRO A 603 -2.47 7.75 14.95
C PRO A 603 -3.70 6.91 14.52
N PRO A 604 -4.69 6.70 15.41
CA PRO A 604 -5.99 6.15 15.04
C PRO A 604 -6.64 6.93 13.89
N SER A 605 -7.58 6.30 13.17
CA SER A 605 -8.38 6.93 12.10
C SER A 605 -7.63 7.53 10.91
N VAL A 606 -6.29 7.48 10.85
CA VAL A 606 -5.45 8.02 9.75
C VAL A 606 -5.75 7.43 8.37
N PHE A 607 -6.47 6.29 8.31
CA PHE A 607 -6.91 5.64 7.09
C PHE A 607 -8.45 5.56 6.93
N ASP A 608 -9.24 6.25 7.76
CA ASP A 608 -10.71 6.15 7.74
C ASP A 608 -11.32 6.60 6.39
N SER A 609 -10.72 7.58 5.72
CA SER A 609 -11.14 8.06 4.40
C SER A 609 -10.77 7.13 3.24
N GLN A 610 -9.86 6.17 3.43
CA GLN A 610 -9.24 5.39 2.35
C GLN A 610 -10.09 4.19 1.90
N VAL A 611 -11.39 4.44 1.67
CA VAL A 611 -12.39 3.42 1.27
C VAL A 611 -12.08 2.70 -0.05
N SER A 612 -11.31 3.35 -0.92
CA SER A 612 -10.93 2.87 -2.25
C SER A 612 -9.64 2.03 -2.29
N LEU A 613 -8.95 1.87 -1.15
CA LEU A 613 -7.59 1.35 -1.10
C LEU A 613 -7.50 -0.12 -1.59
N LYS A 614 -6.45 -0.40 -2.37
CA LYS A 614 -6.15 -1.72 -2.97
C LYS A 614 -4.73 -2.21 -2.71
N SER A 615 -3.79 -1.29 -2.52
CA SER A 615 -2.38 -1.60 -2.26
C SER A 615 -1.85 -0.70 -1.15
N LEU A 616 -1.22 -1.30 -0.14
CA LEU A 616 -0.55 -0.60 0.94
C LEU A 616 0.85 -1.18 1.12
N ASN A 617 1.87 -0.34 0.98
CA ASN A 617 3.26 -0.70 1.26
C ASN A 617 3.80 0.10 2.46
N LEU A 618 4.22 -0.63 3.49
CA LEU A 618 4.88 -0.14 4.70
C LEU A 618 6.16 -0.95 4.99
N GLN A 619 6.75 -1.60 3.99
CA GLN A 619 7.97 -2.42 4.15
C GLN A 619 9.09 -1.63 4.83
N LYS A 620 9.96 -2.31 5.60
CA LYS A 620 11.19 -1.73 6.16
C LYS A 620 10.94 -0.42 6.93
N ASN A 621 9.90 -0.40 7.75
CA ASN A 621 9.65 0.62 8.77
C ASN A 621 10.04 0.08 10.16
N LEU A 622 9.67 0.79 11.22
CA LEU A 622 9.91 0.43 12.62
C LEU A 622 8.62 -0.03 13.33
N ILE A 623 7.61 -0.50 12.59
CA ILE A 623 6.28 -0.85 13.11
C ILE A 623 6.38 -2.07 14.03
N THR A 624 6.02 -1.88 15.30
CA THR A 624 5.92 -2.97 16.28
C THR A 624 4.51 -3.56 16.36
N ALA A 625 3.48 -2.72 16.37
CA ALA A 625 2.08 -3.12 16.54
C ALA A 625 1.23 -2.89 15.27
N VAL A 626 0.22 -3.75 15.06
CA VAL A 626 -0.72 -3.68 13.93
C VAL A 626 -2.15 -3.73 14.48
N GLU A 627 -2.60 -2.60 15.00
CA GLU A 627 -3.89 -2.46 15.68
C GLU A 627 -5.09 -2.22 14.74
N LYS A 628 -6.27 -2.67 15.16
CA LYS A 628 -7.53 -2.59 14.40
C LYS A 628 -8.05 -1.15 14.21
N ASN A 629 -7.78 -0.26 15.17
CA ASN A 629 -8.15 1.17 15.17
C ASN A 629 -7.42 1.99 14.09
N VAL A 630 -6.23 1.55 13.67
CA VAL A 630 -5.43 2.14 12.58
C VAL A 630 -5.71 1.42 11.27
N PHE A 631 -5.52 0.09 11.26
CA PHE A 631 -5.45 -0.68 10.01
C PHE A 631 -6.78 -1.28 9.56
N GLY A 632 -7.79 -1.36 10.44
CA GLY A 632 -9.11 -1.92 10.14
C GLY A 632 -9.83 -1.31 8.92
N PRO A 633 -9.82 0.03 8.73
CA PRO A 633 -10.37 0.67 7.54
C PRO A 633 -9.60 0.29 6.27
N ALA A 634 -8.27 0.46 6.31
CA ALA A 634 -7.37 0.20 5.18
C ALA A 634 -7.44 -1.26 4.70
N PHE A 635 -7.40 -2.22 5.62
CA PHE A 635 -7.31 -3.66 5.33
C PHE A 635 -8.62 -4.27 4.82
N LYS A 636 -9.73 -3.52 4.84
CA LYS A 636 -11.08 -3.99 4.50
C LYS A 636 -11.21 -4.52 3.07
N ASN A 637 -10.46 -3.94 2.13
CA ASN A 637 -10.67 -4.07 0.69
C ASN A 637 -9.37 -4.30 -0.12
N LEU A 638 -8.24 -4.60 0.53
CA LEU A 638 -6.92 -4.71 -0.10
C LEU A 638 -6.80 -5.91 -1.05
N SER A 639 -6.21 -5.64 -2.22
CA SER A 639 -5.75 -6.67 -3.16
C SER A 639 -4.31 -7.09 -2.84
N ASN A 640 -3.43 -6.15 -2.48
CA ASN A 640 -2.04 -6.38 -2.10
C ASN A 640 -1.72 -5.72 -0.75
N LEU A 641 -0.88 -6.35 0.07
CA LEU A 641 -0.28 -5.77 1.27
C LEU A 641 1.21 -6.14 1.35
N ASP A 642 2.07 -5.16 1.62
CA ASP A 642 3.49 -5.39 1.94
C ASP A 642 3.86 -4.59 3.21
N MET A 643 4.22 -5.32 4.26
CA MET A 643 4.77 -4.82 5.52
C MET A 643 6.03 -5.61 5.90
N SER A 644 6.70 -6.20 4.90
CA SER A 644 7.89 -7.02 5.10
C SER A 644 9.02 -6.25 5.81
N PHE A 645 9.86 -6.97 6.56
CA PHE A 645 11.00 -6.40 7.30
C PHE A 645 10.64 -5.32 8.34
N ASN A 646 9.46 -5.40 8.98
CA ASN A 646 9.13 -4.61 10.16
C ASN A 646 9.47 -5.38 11.46
N PRO A 647 9.88 -4.69 12.55
CA PRO A 647 10.27 -5.31 13.82
C PRO A 647 9.05 -5.64 14.70
N PHE A 648 8.14 -6.48 14.21
CA PHE A 648 6.86 -6.79 14.88
C PHE A 648 7.03 -7.26 16.33
N ASP A 649 6.17 -6.76 17.22
CA ASP A 649 6.04 -7.23 18.59
C ASP A 649 4.94 -8.30 18.69
N CYS A 650 5.35 -9.52 18.99
CA CYS A 650 4.47 -10.68 19.06
C CYS A 650 3.94 -10.87 20.48
N THR A 651 3.02 -9.97 20.84
CA THR A 651 2.20 -10.01 22.05
C THR A 651 0.72 -9.96 21.70
N CYS A 652 -0.15 -10.34 22.65
CA CYS A 652 -1.60 -10.34 22.44
C CYS A 652 -2.18 -8.94 22.16
N GLU A 653 -1.56 -7.89 22.68
CA GLU A 653 -1.98 -6.50 22.47
C GLU A 653 -1.56 -6.01 21.06
N SER A 654 -0.28 -6.21 20.70
CA SER A 654 0.31 -5.67 19.48
C SER A 654 -0.09 -6.38 18.17
N ILE A 655 -0.33 -7.70 18.17
CA ILE A 655 -0.41 -8.49 16.92
C ILE A 655 -1.63 -9.41 16.77
N SER A 656 -2.41 -9.66 17.83
CA SER A 656 -3.47 -10.69 17.81
C SER A 656 -4.55 -10.47 16.74
N TRP A 657 -4.97 -9.22 16.52
CA TRP A 657 -5.91 -8.87 15.45
C TRP A 657 -5.31 -9.12 14.05
N PHE A 658 -4.04 -8.78 13.85
CA PHE A 658 -3.37 -8.95 12.57
C PHE A 658 -3.22 -10.42 12.20
N VAL A 659 -2.82 -11.29 13.15
CA VAL A 659 -2.76 -12.74 12.93
C VAL A 659 -4.14 -13.33 12.64
N SER A 660 -5.18 -12.85 13.34
CA SER A 660 -6.58 -13.22 13.06
C SER A 660 -7.06 -12.77 11.67
N TRP A 661 -6.58 -11.61 11.18
CA TRP A 661 -6.87 -11.13 9.82
C TRP A 661 -6.09 -11.90 8.75
N LEU A 662 -4.80 -12.19 8.97
CA LEU A 662 -3.94 -12.97 8.07
C LEU A 662 -4.53 -14.37 7.78
N ASN A 663 -5.14 -15.00 8.77
CA ASN A 663 -5.76 -16.33 8.64
C ASN A 663 -7.15 -16.30 7.94
N GLY A 664 -7.76 -15.13 7.77
CA GLY A 664 -9.08 -14.95 7.15
C GLY A 664 -9.09 -14.15 5.84
N THR A 665 -7.97 -13.55 5.45
CA THR A 665 -7.89 -12.66 4.29
C THR A 665 -7.64 -13.41 2.97
N HIS A 666 -8.06 -12.79 1.87
CA HIS A 666 -7.75 -13.20 0.50
C HIS A 666 -6.80 -12.18 -0.20
N THR A 667 -6.30 -11.19 0.54
CA THR A 667 -5.28 -10.25 0.09
C THR A 667 -3.98 -10.99 -0.25
N ASN A 668 -3.34 -10.63 -1.36
CA ASN A 668 -2.03 -11.14 -1.74
C ASN A 668 -0.94 -10.47 -0.88
N ILE A 669 -0.10 -11.29 -0.23
CA ILE A 669 0.93 -10.83 0.70
C ILE A 669 2.26 -11.49 0.32
N SER A 670 3.19 -10.68 -0.20
CA SER A 670 4.52 -11.12 -0.61
C SER A 670 5.35 -11.57 0.60
N ASP A 671 6.08 -12.68 0.45
CA ASP A 671 7.08 -13.18 1.41
C ASP A 671 6.58 -13.39 2.85
N LEU A 672 5.29 -13.64 3.04
CA LEU A 672 4.64 -13.77 4.35
C LEU A 672 5.25 -14.87 5.26
N SER A 673 5.87 -15.90 4.68
CA SER A 673 6.54 -16.97 5.43
C SER A 673 8.01 -16.71 5.75
N SER A 674 8.66 -15.71 5.13
CA SER A 674 10.11 -15.47 5.24
C SER A 674 10.48 -14.09 5.79
N HIS A 675 9.69 -13.06 5.50
CA HIS A 675 10.03 -11.65 5.80
C HIS A 675 9.05 -10.96 6.76
N TYR A 676 8.10 -11.70 7.35
CA TYR A 676 7.21 -11.27 8.43
C TYR A 676 7.60 -12.00 9.72
N LEU A 677 8.60 -11.46 10.43
CA LEU A 677 9.20 -12.09 11.61
C LEU A 677 8.97 -11.23 12.85
N CYS A 678 8.64 -11.88 13.96
CA CYS A 678 8.62 -11.32 15.30
C CYS A 678 10.04 -10.86 15.69
N ASN A 679 10.19 -9.64 16.20
CA ASN A 679 11.45 -9.13 16.75
C ASN A 679 11.44 -9.16 18.29
N THR A 680 10.31 -8.81 18.91
CA THR A 680 10.07 -8.87 20.36
C THR A 680 8.82 -9.72 20.65
N PRO A 681 8.64 -10.20 21.90
CA PRO A 681 9.66 -10.34 22.95
C PRO A 681 10.77 -11.34 22.55
N PRO A 682 11.96 -11.34 23.20
CA PRO A 682 13.12 -12.12 22.75
C PRO A 682 12.89 -13.63 22.57
N GLN A 683 11.94 -14.21 23.31
CA GLN A 683 11.52 -15.61 23.17
C GLN A 683 10.89 -15.96 21.79
N TYR A 684 10.36 -14.96 21.08
CA TYR A 684 9.82 -15.09 19.72
C TYR A 684 10.73 -14.44 18.67
N HIS A 685 11.97 -14.05 19.01
CA HIS A 685 12.85 -13.38 18.05
C HIS A 685 13.16 -14.26 16.82
N GLY A 686 12.84 -13.77 15.62
CA GLY A 686 12.97 -14.50 14.37
C GLY A 686 11.83 -15.49 14.07
N PHE A 687 10.78 -15.55 14.90
CA PHE A 687 9.64 -16.44 14.71
C PHE A 687 8.64 -15.87 13.67
N PRO A 688 8.07 -16.67 12.75
CA PRO A 688 7.12 -16.16 11.75
C PRO A 688 5.79 -15.72 12.35
N VAL A 689 5.34 -14.49 12.02
CA VAL A 689 4.12 -13.88 12.62
C VAL A 689 2.86 -14.71 12.37
N MET A 690 2.72 -15.35 11.20
CA MET A 690 1.58 -16.23 10.88
C MET A 690 1.41 -17.40 11.88
N LEU A 691 2.51 -17.89 12.47
CA LEU A 691 2.53 -19.05 13.34
C LEU A 691 2.31 -18.71 14.82
N PHE A 692 2.07 -17.43 15.15
CA PHE A 692 1.87 -16.97 16.52
C PHE A 692 0.51 -17.45 17.08
N ASP A 693 0.53 -18.16 18.20
CA ASP A 693 -0.69 -18.69 18.81
C ASP A 693 -1.50 -17.59 19.51
N ILE A 694 -2.62 -17.21 18.91
CA ILE A 694 -3.59 -16.25 19.45
C ILE A 694 -4.60 -16.88 20.43
N SER A 695 -4.54 -18.20 20.70
CA SER A 695 -5.46 -18.86 21.62
C SER A 695 -5.42 -18.29 23.05
N PRO A 696 -4.25 -17.99 23.67
CA PRO A 696 -4.20 -17.40 25.02
C PRO A 696 -4.74 -15.97 25.06
N CYS A 697 -4.75 -15.27 23.92
CA CYS A 697 -5.26 -13.91 23.79
C CYS A 697 -6.80 -13.85 23.79
N LYS A 698 -7.48 -14.99 23.62
CA LYS A 698 -8.95 -15.05 23.42
C LYS A 698 -9.75 -15.15 24.72
N ASP A 699 -9.10 -15.51 25.82
CA ASP A 699 -9.74 -15.84 27.10
C ASP A 699 -9.95 -14.64 28.04
N SER A 700 -9.47 -13.43 27.67
CA SER A 700 -9.63 -12.20 28.46
C SER A 700 -11.08 -11.72 28.56
N ALA A 701 -11.79 -11.61 27.44
CA ALA A 701 -13.16 -11.09 27.39
C ALA A 701 -14.18 -11.84 28.30
N PRO A 702 -14.24 -13.19 28.35
CA PRO A 702 -15.11 -13.87 29.30
C PRO A 702 -14.62 -13.69 30.75
N PHE A 703 -13.31 -13.60 30.99
CA PHE A 703 -12.76 -13.38 32.32
C PHE A 703 -13.10 -11.99 32.88
N GLU A 704 -13.00 -10.93 32.07
CA GLU A 704 -13.41 -9.57 32.45
C GLU A 704 -14.89 -9.49 32.80
N LEU A 705 -15.76 -10.09 31.98
CA LEU A 705 -17.20 -10.14 32.25
C LEU A 705 -17.51 -10.92 33.53
N LEU A 706 -16.88 -12.08 33.73
CA LEU A 706 -17.02 -12.87 34.95
C LEU A 706 -16.47 -12.13 36.18
N PHE A 707 -15.36 -11.40 36.04
CA PHE A 707 -14.80 -10.57 37.12
C PHE A 707 -15.77 -9.45 37.52
N MET A 708 -16.32 -8.72 36.55
CA MET A 708 -17.31 -7.65 36.79
C MET A 708 -18.60 -8.18 37.44
N ILE A 709 -19.07 -9.36 37.04
CA ILE A 709 -20.25 -10.02 37.65
C ILE A 709 -19.93 -10.47 39.09
N ASN A 710 -18.82 -11.17 39.31
CA ASN A 710 -18.46 -11.69 40.63
C ASN A 710 -18.14 -10.58 41.65
N THR A 711 -17.43 -9.53 41.23
CA THR A 711 -17.15 -8.37 42.10
C THR A 711 -18.43 -7.62 42.45
N SER A 712 -19.32 -7.40 41.49
CA SER A 712 -20.64 -6.79 41.74
C SER A 712 -21.47 -7.62 42.73
N PHE A 713 -21.54 -8.94 42.53
CA PHE A 713 -22.24 -9.85 43.46
C PHE A 713 -21.63 -9.83 44.86
N LEU A 714 -20.29 -9.87 44.99
CA LEU A 714 -19.59 -9.83 46.26
C LEU A 714 -19.81 -8.50 47.00
N LEU A 715 -19.76 -7.37 46.31
CA LEU A 715 -20.03 -6.05 46.88
C LEU A 715 -21.49 -5.92 47.36
N ILE A 716 -22.46 -6.41 46.57
CA ILE A 716 -23.87 -6.46 46.97
C ILE A 716 -24.06 -7.36 48.20
N PHE A 717 -23.43 -8.54 48.24
CA PHE A 717 -23.50 -9.45 49.37
C PHE A 717 -22.92 -8.83 50.65
N ILE A 718 -21.71 -8.27 50.57
CA ILE A 718 -21.07 -7.56 51.70
C ILE A 718 -21.93 -6.39 52.18
N PHE A 719 -22.47 -5.58 51.26
CA PHE A 719 -23.34 -4.46 51.62
C PHE A 719 -24.60 -4.93 52.38
N ASN A 720 -25.26 -5.99 51.90
CA ASN A 720 -26.43 -6.54 52.58
C ASN A 720 -26.09 -7.12 53.97
N VAL A 721 -24.96 -7.84 54.10
CA VAL A 721 -24.50 -8.38 55.39
C VAL A 721 -24.18 -7.26 56.38
N LEU A 722 -23.50 -6.20 55.95
CA LEU A 722 -23.18 -5.04 56.80
C LEU A 722 -24.44 -4.27 57.19
N LEU A 723 -25.39 -4.08 56.27
CA LEU A 723 -26.67 -3.42 56.54
C LEU A 723 -27.54 -4.22 57.52
N ILE A 724 -27.55 -5.56 57.41
CA ILE A 724 -28.17 -6.45 58.40
C ILE A 724 -27.42 -6.42 59.75
N HIS A 725 -26.10 -6.29 59.76
CA HIS A 725 -25.33 -6.25 61.01
C HIS A 725 -25.51 -4.94 61.79
N PHE A 726 -25.37 -3.79 61.12
CA PHE A 726 -25.42 -2.47 61.77
C PHE A 726 -26.85 -1.94 61.95
N GLU A 727 -27.70 -2.03 60.93
CA GLU A 727 -29.06 -1.50 60.97
C GLU A 727 -30.13 -2.58 61.20
N GLY A 728 -29.76 -3.87 61.25
CA GLY A 728 -30.73 -4.98 61.41
C GLY A 728 -31.60 -4.89 62.67
N TRP A 729 -31.09 -4.34 63.78
CA TRP A 729 -31.92 -4.07 64.95
C TRP A 729 -32.97 -2.98 64.70
N ARG A 730 -32.62 -1.93 63.94
CA ARG A 730 -33.57 -0.89 63.51
C ARG A 730 -34.54 -1.38 62.44
N ILE A 731 -34.09 -2.19 61.49
CA ILE A 731 -34.95 -2.83 60.48
C ILE A 731 -35.95 -3.77 61.18
N SER A 732 -35.49 -4.60 62.12
CA SER A 732 -36.34 -5.43 62.98
C SER A 732 -37.28 -4.59 63.85
N PHE A 733 -36.81 -3.47 64.41
CA PHE A 733 -37.64 -2.53 65.17
C PHE A 733 -38.73 -1.89 64.30
N TYR A 734 -38.42 -1.38 63.11
CA TYR A 734 -39.42 -0.80 62.20
C TYR A 734 -40.35 -1.84 61.59
N TRP A 735 -39.87 -3.06 61.35
CA TRP A 735 -40.71 -4.20 60.96
C TRP A 735 -41.70 -4.56 62.07
N ASN A 736 -41.21 -4.78 63.30
CA ASN A 736 -42.05 -5.06 64.46
C ASN A 736 -43.01 -3.90 64.76
N VAL A 737 -42.57 -2.64 64.70
CA VAL A 737 -43.45 -1.45 64.84
C VAL A 737 -44.54 -1.44 63.77
N SER A 738 -44.22 -1.81 62.52
CA SER A 738 -45.22 -1.91 61.45
C SER A 738 -46.22 -3.05 61.70
N VAL A 739 -45.74 -4.24 62.09
CA VAL A 739 -46.57 -5.40 62.45
C VAL A 739 -47.45 -5.11 63.67
N HIS A 740 -46.91 -4.50 64.72
CA HIS A 740 -47.66 -4.10 65.92
C HIS A 740 -48.66 -2.96 65.64
N ARG A 741 -48.34 -2.01 64.75
CA ARG A 741 -49.27 -0.96 64.29
C ARG A 741 -50.42 -1.53 63.45
N VAL A 742 -50.25 -2.69 62.82
CA VAL A 742 -51.31 -3.43 62.11
C VAL A 742 -52.15 -4.31 63.05
N LEU A 743 -51.57 -4.88 64.11
CA LEU A 743 -52.27 -5.82 65.00
C LEU A 743 -53.00 -5.18 66.19
N GLY A 744 -52.62 -3.97 66.61
CA GLY A 744 -53.30 -3.22 67.66
C GLY A 744 -52.99 -3.69 69.09
N PHE A 745 -52.73 -2.74 69.99
CA PHE A 745 -52.46 -3.04 71.40
C PHE A 745 -53.72 -3.03 72.26
N LYS A 746 -53.74 -3.93 73.23
CA LYS A 746 -54.65 -3.92 74.38
C LYS A 746 -53.86 -3.33 75.55
N GLU A 747 -54.35 -2.24 76.14
CA GLU A 747 -53.65 -1.57 77.24
C GLU A 747 -53.57 -2.47 78.49
N ILE A 748 -52.49 -2.30 79.24
CA ILE A 748 -52.28 -2.90 80.57
C ILE A 748 -52.07 -1.72 81.52
N ASP A 749 -52.90 -1.65 82.56
CA ASP A 749 -52.94 -0.52 83.48
C ASP A 749 -51.59 -0.25 84.16
N ARG A 750 -51.12 1.00 84.08
CA ARG A 750 -50.03 1.48 84.94
C ARG A 750 -50.60 1.78 86.32
N GLN A 751 -50.08 1.12 87.35
CA GLN A 751 -50.44 1.45 88.74
C GLN A 751 -50.00 2.87 89.11
N PRO A 752 -50.75 3.59 89.97
CA PRO A 752 -50.38 4.91 90.43
C PRO A 752 -49.23 4.85 91.44
N GLU A 753 -48.07 5.41 91.09
CA GLU A 753 -46.94 5.56 92.02
C GLU A 753 -47.32 6.54 93.15
N GLN A 754 -47.29 6.05 94.40
CA GLN A 754 -47.43 6.89 95.59
C GLN A 754 -46.06 7.44 95.98
N PHE A 755 -45.89 8.76 95.88
CA PHE A 755 -44.70 9.47 96.34
C PHE A 755 -44.78 9.72 97.84
N GLU A 756 -43.69 9.47 98.57
CA GLU A 756 -43.60 9.70 100.01
C GLU A 756 -43.37 11.19 100.34
N TYR A 757 -42.73 11.93 99.43
CA TYR A 757 -42.40 13.35 99.60
C TYR A 757 -42.97 14.20 98.46
N ALA A 758 -43.41 15.42 98.78
CA ALA A 758 -43.86 16.41 97.81
C ALA A 758 -42.69 16.92 96.95
N ALA A 759 -41.51 17.12 97.57
CA ALA A 759 -40.26 17.36 96.86
C ALA A 759 -39.00 16.99 97.66
N TYR A 760 -37.93 16.65 96.96
CA TYR A 760 -36.56 16.57 97.47
C TYR A 760 -35.78 17.84 97.09
N ILE A 761 -35.03 18.42 98.03
CA ILE A 761 -34.33 19.69 97.86
C ILE A 761 -32.82 19.45 97.76
N VAL A 762 -32.24 19.83 96.62
CA VAL A 762 -30.81 19.81 96.34
C VAL A 762 -30.24 21.22 96.54
N HIS A 763 -29.38 21.38 97.55
CA HIS A 763 -28.67 22.62 97.88
C HIS A 763 -27.19 22.33 98.18
N ALA A 764 -26.37 23.38 98.35
CA ALA A 764 -25.04 23.20 98.92
C ALA A 764 -25.09 23.22 100.46
N HIS A 765 -24.12 22.59 101.12
CA HIS A 765 -23.96 22.65 102.58
C HIS A 765 -23.86 24.11 103.10
N LYS A 766 -23.36 25.06 102.29
CA LYS A 766 -23.31 26.48 102.66
C LYS A 766 -24.67 27.19 102.64
N ASP A 767 -25.64 26.62 101.93
CA ASP A 767 -26.96 27.19 101.73
C ASP A 767 -27.99 26.57 102.70
N ARG A 768 -27.56 25.59 103.50
CA ARG A 768 -28.36 24.82 104.49
C ARG A 768 -29.21 25.73 105.39
N ASP A 769 -28.58 26.69 106.07
CA ASP A 769 -29.30 27.50 107.07
C ASP A 769 -30.41 28.34 106.42
N TRP A 770 -30.17 28.83 105.20
CA TRP A 770 -31.18 29.52 104.40
C TRP A 770 -32.31 28.57 103.97
N VAL A 771 -32.00 27.33 103.57
CA VAL A 771 -33.02 26.33 103.22
C VAL A 771 -33.88 26.00 104.44
N LEU A 772 -33.28 25.76 105.61
CA LEU A 772 -34.02 25.45 106.83
C LEU A 772 -34.93 26.62 107.26
N GLU A 773 -34.43 27.86 107.22
CA GLU A 773 -35.19 29.08 107.55
C GLU A 773 -36.40 29.29 106.64
N HIS A 774 -36.32 28.92 105.35
CA HIS A 774 -37.35 29.25 104.35
C HIS A 774 -38.28 28.09 103.96
N PHE A 775 -37.88 26.83 104.19
CA PHE A 775 -38.71 25.65 103.84
C PHE A 775 -39.42 25.03 105.05
N ILE A 776 -38.84 25.02 106.25
CA ILE A 776 -39.52 24.47 107.44
C ILE A 776 -40.85 25.22 107.72
N PRO A 777 -40.90 26.58 107.71
CA PRO A 777 -42.17 27.29 107.90
C PRO A 777 -43.18 27.12 106.75
N MET A 778 -42.81 26.49 105.62
CA MET A 778 -43.76 26.11 104.58
C MET A 778 -44.41 24.75 104.85
N GLU A 779 -43.66 23.81 105.42
CA GLU A 779 -44.12 22.48 105.84
C GLU A 779 -45.02 22.58 107.09
N GLU A 780 -44.67 23.45 108.06
CA GLU A 780 -45.51 23.77 109.23
C GLU A 780 -46.85 24.46 108.86
N GLN A 781 -46.98 25.00 107.65
CA GLN A 781 -48.19 25.68 107.17
C GLN A 781 -49.09 24.80 106.27
N ASP A 782 -48.61 23.64 105.84
CA ASP A 782 -49.28 22.81 104.83
C ASP A 782 -48.90 21.33 105.04
N GLU A 783 -49.72 20.60 105.78
CA GLU A 783 -49.51 19.17 106.09
C GLU A 783 -49.41 18.28 104.84
N THR A 784 -49.79 18.77 103.66
CA THR A 784 -49.65 18.03 102.39
C THR A 784 -48.25 18.17 101.74
N LEU A 785 -47.38 19.01 102.33
CA LEU A 785 -46.11 19.44 101.77
C LEU A 785 -44.89 18.81 102.47
N LYS A 786 -44.87 17.49 102.69
CA LYS A 786 -43.69 16.79 103.25
C LYS A 786 -42.47 16.96 102.33
N LEU A 787 -41.38 17.53 102.83
CA LEU A 787 -40.14 17.79 102.08
C LEU A 787 -39.01 16.85 102.53
N CYS A 788 -38.13 16.48 101.59
CA CYS A 788 -36.94 15.68 101.88
C CYS A 788 -35.69 16.59 101.88
N LEU A 789 -35.00 16.64 103.03
CA LEU A 789 -33.79 17.43 103.28
C LEU A 789 -32.61 16.52 103.64
N GLU A 790 -31.43 16.80 103.12
CA GLU A 790 -30.27 15.90 103.22
C GLU A 790 -29.77 15.71 104.66
N GLU A 791 -29.81 16.76 105.49
CA GLU A 791 -29.36 16.68 106.89
C GLU A 791 -30.46 16.27 107.89
N ARG A 792 -31.67 15.94 107.42
CA ARG A 792 -32.82 15.52 108.25
C ARG A 792 -33.31 14.12 107.92
N ASP A 793 -33.53 13.85 106.64
CA ASP A 793 -34.33 12.71 106.17
C ASP A 793 -33.48 11.53 105.64
N PHE A 794 -32.15 11.65 105.65
CA PHE A 794 -31.24 10.58 105.23
C PHE A 794 -31.06 9.52 106.33
N GLU A 795 -31.38 8.26 106.00
CA GLU A 795 -31.28 7.11 106.91
C GLU A 795 -29.81 6.84 107.32
N ALA A 796 -29.53 6.90 108.63
CA ALA A 796 -28.17 6.80 109.16
C ALA A 796 -27.54 5.42 108.90
N GLY A 797 -26.48 5.40 108.08
CA GLY A 797 -25.76 4.18 107.68
C GLY A 797 -25.91 3.79 106.21
N VAL A 798 -26.82 4.44 105.47
CA VAL A 798 -26.95 4.29 104.01
C VAL A 798 -25.84 5.07 103.29
N LEU A 799 -25.38 4.58 102.14
CA LEU A 799 -24.41 5.31 101.30
C LEU A 799 -25.05 6.60 100.75
N GLU A 800 -24.35 7.73 100.84
CA GLU A 800 -24.85 9.06 100.41
C GLU A 800 -25.46 9.06 98.99
N LEU A 801 -24.79 8.39 98.04
CA LEU A 801 -25.25 8.27 96.65
C LEU A 801 -26.56 7.47 96.52
N GLU A 802 -26.77 6.47 97.38
CA GLU A 802 -27.97 5.63 97.41
C GLU A 802 -29.12 6.34 98.11
N ALA A 803 -28.84 7.07 99.21
CA ALA A 803 -29.79 7.96 99.85
C ALA A 803 -30.32 9.03 98.87
N ILE A 804 -29.44 9.64 98.07
CA ILE A 804 -29.81 10.58 97.01
C ILE A 804 -30.71 9.93 95.94
N ILE A 805 -30.37 8.73 95.44
CA ILE A 805 -31.22 8.02 94.46
C ILE A 805 -32.59 7.71 95.04
N ASN A 806 -32.65 7.25 96.29
CA ASN A 806 -33.92 6.91 96.96
C ASN A 806 -34.76 8.18 97.22
N SER A 807 -34.16 9.27 97.67
CA SER A 807 -34.83 10.56 97.87
C SER A 807 -35.38 11.14 96.55
N ILE A 808 -34.64 11.01 95.46
CA ILE A 808 -35.09 11.36 94.10
C ILE A 808 -36.30 10.52 93.68
N ARG A 809 -36.27 9.20 93.89
CA ARG A 809 -37.36 8.29 93.51
C ARG A 809 -38.62 8.44 94.36
N ARG A 810 -38.48 8.65 95.68
CA ARG A 810 -39.62 8.80 96.61
C ARG A 810 -40.27 10.19 96.54
N SER A 811 -39.73 11.15 95.77
CA SER A 811 -40.21 12.53 95.70
C SER A 811 -40.93 12.87 94.39
N ARG A 812 -42.10 13.50 94.48
CA ARG A 812 -42.91 13.91 93.31
C ARG A 812 -42.24 14.99 92.45
N LYS A 813 -41.45 15.87 93.08
CA LYS A 813 -40.68 16.95 92.43
C LYS A 813 -39.25 17.01 92.98
N ILE A 814 -38.35 17.66 92.27
CA ILE A 814 -36.95 17.87 92.65
C ILE A 814 -36.64 19.35 92.54
N ILE A 815 -36.27 19.99 93.64
CA ILE A 815 -35.94 21.42 93.72
C ILE A 815 -34.42 21.58 93.73
N PHE A 816 -33.85 22.37 92.83
CA PHE A 816 -32.45 22.80 92.90
C PHE A 816 -32.37 24.24 93.42
N VAL A 817 -31.66 24.45 94.54
CA VAL A 817 -31.35 25.78 95.11
C VAL A 817 -30.00 26.22 94.57
N ILE A 818 -30.03 26.95 93.45
CA ILE A 818 -28.87 27.26 92.62
C ILE A 818 -28.11 28.48 93.15
N THR A 819 -26.90 28.20 93.63
CA THR A 819 -25.88 29.17 94.04
C THR A 819 -24.56 28.87 93.32
N GLN A 820 -23.62 29.82 93.36
CA GLN A 820 -22.22 29.59 92.99
C GLN A 820 -21.52 28.59 93.92
N HIS A 821 -22.12 28.21 95.06
CA HIS A 821 -21.67 27.11 95.90
C HIS A 821 -22.16 25.76 95.35
N LEU A 822 -23.45 25.63 95.04
CA LEU A 822 -24.00 24.39 94.46
C LEU A 822 -23.39 24.07 93.08
N LEU A 823 -23.12 25.07 92.24
CA LEU A 823 -22.48 24.85 90.93
C LEU A 823 -20.98 24.49 91.02
N LYS A 824 -20.36 24.62 92.21
CA LYS A 824 -19.00 24.19 92.50
C LYS A 824 -18.94 22.82 93.19
N ASP A 825 -20.06 22.31 93.72
CA ASP A 825 -20.14 20.97 94.29
C ASP A 825 -19.88 19.90 93.22
N PRO A 826 -18.81 19.07 93.36
CA PRO A 826 -18.54 17.97 92.44
C PRO A 826 -19.66 16.94 92.37
N LEU A 827 -20.36 16.70 93.48
CA LEU A 827 -21.37 15.65 93.62
C LEU A 827 -22.70 16.07 92.96
N CYS A 828 -23.12 17.33 93.14
CA CYS A 828 -24.16 17.94 92.32
C CYS A 828 -23.82 17.89 90.83
N LYS A 829 -22.63 18.36 90.44
CA LYS A 829 -22.24 18.49 89.03
C LYS A 829 -22.13 17.15 88.29
N ARG A 830 -21.67 16.09 88.96
CA ARG A 830 -21.47 14.75 88.37
C ARG A 830 -22.60 13.76 88.59
N PHE A 831 -23.40 13.92 89.66
CA PHE A 831 -24.36 12.89 90.09
C PHE A 831 -25.78 13.44 90.29
N LYS A 832 -26.01 14.35 91.25
CA LYS A 832 -27.39 14.79 91.61
C LYS A 832 -28.15 15.34 90.40
N VAL A 833 -27.49 16.16 89.57
CA VAL A 833 -28.08 16.69 88.32
C VAL A 833 -28.43 15.59 87.32
N TYR A 834 -27.56 14.59 87.11
CA TYR A 834 -27.77 13.57 86.09
C TYR A 834 -28.94 12.65 86.44
N HIS A 835 -28.99 12.15 87.68
CA HIS A 835 -30.09 11.28 88.13
C HIS A 835 -31.45 12.00 88.16
N ALA A 836 -31.50 13.26 88.62
CA ALA A 836 -32.74 14.05 88.56
C ALA A 836 -33.23 14.24 87.11
N VAL A 837 -32.31 14.56 86.19
CA VAL A 837 -32.58 14.77 84.77
C VAL A 837 -33.00 13.48 84.05
N GLN A 838 -32.54 12.30 84.51
CA GLN A 838 -33.00 10.99 84.04
C GLN A 838 -34.40 10.64 84.58
N GLN A 839 -34.63 10.77 85.90
CA GLN A 839 -35.94 10.53 86.53
C GLN A 839 -37.04 11.38 85.86
N ALA A 840 -36.72 12.63 85.49
CA ALA A 840 -37.59 13.53 84.73
C ALA A 840 -37.88 13.11 83.27
N MET A 841 -37.09 12.20 82.68
CA MET A 841 -37.43 11.58 81.39
C MET A 841 -38.34 10.37 81.57
N GLU A 842 -38.09 9.57 82.61
CA GLU A 842 -38.87 8.35 82.90
C GLU A 842 -40.29 8.68 83.40
N GLN A 843 -40.46 9.74 84.20
CA GLN A 843 -41.74 10.19 84.79
C GLN A 843 -42.36 11.44 84.11
N ASN A 844 -41.90 11.77 82.91
CA ASN A 844 -42.35 12.90 82.08
C ASN A 844 -42.02 14.32 82.63
N LEU A 845 -42.03 15.30 81.74
CA LEU A 845 -41.15 16.50 81.75
C LEU A 845 -41.19 17.46 82.97
N ASP A 846 -42.23 17.44 83.80
CA ASP A 846 -42.51 18.52 84.77
C ASP A 846 -41.94 18.31 86.19
N SER A 847 -41.07 17.34 86.43
CA SER A 847 -40.64 16.99 87.81
C SER A 847 -39.58 17.92 88.43
N ILE A 848 -38.92 18.81 87.69
CA ILE A 848 -37.80 19.63 88.19
C ILE A 848 -38.21 21.11 88.36
N ILE A 849 -37.81 21.71 89.49
CA ILE A 849 -37.97 23.13 89.83
C ILE A 849 -36.59 23.74 90.11
N LEU A 850 -36.33 24.94 89.60
CA LEU A 850 -35.06 25.66 89.75
C LEU A 850 -35.28 26.96 90.52
N ILE A 851 -34.58 27.14 91.65
CA ILE A 851 -34.59 28.35 92.49
C ILE A 851 -33.22 29.01 92.41
N PHE A 852 -33.14 30.26 91.94
CA PHE A 852 -31.89 31.03 91.89
C PHE A 852 -31.84 32.01 93.07
N LEU A 853 -30.82 31.91 93.94
CA LEU A 853 -30.63 32.86 95.06
C LEU A 853 -29.81 34.09 94.67
N GLU A 854 -29.01 33.97 93.60
CA GLU A 854 -28.16 35.02 93.04
C GLU A 854 -28.23 35.00 91.51
N GLU A 855 -27.84 36.08 90.84
CA GLU A 855 -27.82 36.13 89.38
C GLU A 855 -26.64 35.32 88.81
N ILE A 856 -26.96 34.18 88.20
CA ILE A 856 -25.98 33.23 87.65
C ILE A 856 -26.02 33.27 86.12
N PRO A 857 -24.95 33.74 85.45
CA PRO A 857 -24.86 33.70 83.99
C PRO A 857 -24.94 32.28 83.43
N ASP A 858 -25.67 32.13 82.34
CA ASP A 858 -26.02 30.83 81.72
C ASP A 858 -24.80 29.93 81.43
N TYR A 859 -23.65 30.52 81.06
CA TYR A 859 -22.41 29.78 80.81
C TYR A 859 -21.81 29.11 82.06
N LYS A 860 -22.22 29.50 83.27
CA LYS A 860 -21.82 28.84 84.53
C LYS A 860 -22.75 27.68 84.91
N LEU A 861 -23.92 27.57 84.29
CA LEU A 861 -24.88 26.50 84.58
C LEU A 861 -24.38 25.17 83.98
N ASN A 862 -24.66 24.04 84.65
CA ASN A 862 -24.30 22.72 84.13
C ASN A 862 -25.01 22.48 82.79
N HIS A 863 -24.32 21.93 81.78
CA HIS A 863 -24.83 21.78 80.41
C HIS A 863 -26.19 21.05 80.35
N ALA A 864 -26.40 20.05 81.21
CA ALA A 864 -27.66 19.32 81.34
C ALA A 864 -28.82 20.19 81.89
N LEU A 865 -28.54 21.13 82.80
CA LEU A 865 -29.53 22.11 83.29
C LEU A 865 -29.74 23.23 82.26
N ASN A 866 -28.68 23.65 81.57
CA ASN A 866 -28.73 24.75 80.60
C ASN A 866 -29.59 24.38 79.38
N LEU A 867 -29.32 23.22 78.76
CA LEU A 867 -30.13 22.68 77.65
C LEU A 867 -31.63 22.56 78.02
N ARG A 868 -31.95 22.26 79.28
CA ARG A 868 -33.35 22.12 79.74
C ARG A 868 -33.97 23.39 80.32
N ARG A 869 -33.24 24.48 80.55
CA ARG A 869 -33.84 25.76 80.98
C ARG A 869 -34.81 26.33 79.93
N GLY A 870 -34.64 25.96 78.66
CA GLY A 870 -35.60 26.23 77.58
C GLY A 870 -36.69 25.16 77.38
N MET A 871 -36.65 24.03 78.11
CA MET A 871 -37.65 22.94 78.05
C MET A 871 -38.61 22.94 79.25
N PHE A 872 -38.16 23.39 80.42
CA PHE A 872 -39.01 23.49 81.60
C PHE A 872 -40.03 24.63 81.46
N LYS A 873 -41.25 24.42 81.98
CA LYS A 873 -42.30 25.44 82.00
C LYS A 873 -41.83 26.64 82.84
N SER A 874 -42.16 27.85 82.40
CA SER A 874 -41.67 29.10 83.00
C SER A 874 -42.03 29.31 84.48
N HIS A 875 -43.06 28.61 84.99
CA HIS A 875 -43.42 28.63 86.42
C HIS A 875 -42.52 27.74 87.31
N CYS A 876 -41.75 26.81 86.72
CA CYS A 876 -40.77 25.98 87.43
C CYS A 876 -39.40 26.67 87.59
N ILE A 877 -39.25 27.92 87.14
CA ILE A 877 -38.03 28.73 87.28
C ILE A 877 -38.36 29.94 88.15
N LEU A 878 -37.71 30.02 89.30
CA LEU A 878 -38.01 31.00 90.36
C LEU A 878 -36.73 31.72 90.78
N ASN A 879 -36.80 33.04 90.94
CA ASN A 879 -35.68 33.85 91.42
C ASN A 879 -36.03 34.42 92.80
N TRP A 880 -35.07 34.38 93.72
CA TRP A 880 -35.22 34.92 95.07
C TRP A 880 -35.33 36.47 95.03
N PRO A 881 -36.29 37.08 95.74
CA PRO A 881 -36.47 38.53 95.69
C PRO A 881 -35.46 39.29 96.56
N VAL A 882 -34.81 40.28 95.97
CA VAL A 882 -33.93 41.25 96.66
C VAL A 882 -34.69 42.14 97.67
N GLN A 883 -36.01 42.26 97.52
CA GLN A 883 -36.89 43.09 98.35
C GLN A 883 -37.71 42.24 99.33
N LYS A 884 -37.60 42.50 100.64
CA LYS A 884 -38.23 41.69 101.70
C LYS A 884 -39.75 41.61 101.57
N GLU A 885 -40.43 42.65 101.07
CA GLU A 885 -41.89 42.64 100.89
C GLU A 885 -42.37 41.58 99.89
N ARG A 886 -41.48 41.10 99.00
CA ARG A 886 -41.82 40.14 97.93
C ARG A 886 -41.63 38.67 98.32
N ILE A 887 -41.10 38.37 99.51
CA ILE A 887 -40.85 36.99 99.98
C ILE A 887 -42.15 36.16 99.97
N ASN A 888 -43.26 36.71 100.47
CA ASN A 888 -44.57 36.04 100.44
C ASN A 888 -45.04 35.70 99.00
N ALA A 889 -44.72 36.55 98.01
CA ALA A 889 -45.03 36.30 96.61
C ALA A 889 -44.14 35.22 95.97
N PHE A 890 -42.92 35.01 96.49
CA PHE A 890 -42.07 33.88 96.12
C PHE A 890 -42.65 32.56 96.64
N HIS A 891 -42.99 32.47 97.93
CA HIS A 891 -43.57 31.24 98.50
C HIS A 891 -44.88 30.84 97.82
N HIS A 892 -45.72 31.81 97.41
CA HIS A 892 -46.93 31.52 96.63
C HIS A 892 -46.60 30.91 95.26
N LYS A 893 -45.63 31.47 94.51
CA LYS A 893 -45.19 30.90 93.22
C LYS A 893 -44.61 29.49 93.37
N LEU A 894 -43.86 29.25 94.46
CA LEU A 894 -43.29 27.93 94.76
C LEU A 894 -44.37 26.88 95.04
N ARG A 895 -45.41 27.21 95.81
CA ARG A 895 -46.59 26.34 95.99
C ARG A 895 -47.28 26.01 94.66
N VAL A 896 -47.44 26.99 93.77
CA VAL A 896 -48.01 26.77 92.41
C VAL A 896 -47.14 25.82 91.58
N ALA A 897 -45.82 25.97 91.58
CA ALA A 897 -44.90 25.08 90.87
C ALA A 897 -44.98 23.63 91.40
N LEU A 898 -45.05 23.45 92.72
CA LEU A 898 -45.14 22.15 93.39
C LEU A 898 -46.49 21.44 93.16
N GLY A 899 -47.57 22.20 92.96
CA GLY A 899 -48.90 21.68 92.64
C GLY A 899 -49.11 21.23 91.19
N SER A 900 -48.14 21.45 90.29
CA SER A 900 -48.27 21.08 88.87
C SER A 900 -48.33 19.56 88.65
N LYS A 901 -49.39 19.08 87.97
CA LYS A 901 -49.52 17.67 87.55
C LYS A 901 -48.74 17.42 86.24
N ASN A 902 -48.03 16.28 86.18
CA ASN A 902 -47.25 15.85 84.99
C ASN A 902 -48.13 15.30 83.83
N SER A 903 -49.46 15.51 83.85
CA SER A 903 -50.40 15.00 82.85
C SER A 903 -50.53 15.96 81.67
N VAL A 904 -50.10 15.50 80.49
CA VAL A 904 -50.40 16.13 79.20
C VAL A 904 -51.72 15.55 78.67
N HIS A 905 -52.55 16.39 78.04
CA HIS A 905 -53.72 15.99 77.25
C HIS A 905 -53.33 15.83 75.78
#